data_AF-A0A9P1CJU5-F1
#
_entry.id   AF-A0A9P1CJU5-F1
#
_cell.length_a   1.000
_cell.length_b   1.000
_cell.length_c   1.000
_cell.angle_alpha   90.00
_cell.angle_beta   90.00
_cell.angle_gamma   90.00
#
_symmetry.space_group_name_H-M   'P 1'
#
loop_
_entity.id
_entity.type
_entity.pdbx_description
1 polymer ?
#
loop_
_entity_poly.entity_id
_entity_poly.type
_entity_poly.pdbx_seq_one_letter_code
_entity_poly.pdbx_strand_id
1 'polypeptide(L)'
;MGSGHPNGCAHWARWGRWWLGCALIVLQGLQGCGDPHDVRMHEGHAVKLWREEEHLPSFLETHQEDLQLQRRGLLRWFQQPWLVSAVVGYVKWPLSKWRAKFSILPSLLSPGEADAMKALLQAAPEDFDEDIDGVDKMVTYEFIISSAGAQKAHDPIRESLRQRLRDITEPILRDRIQPFVWARYPKAGAVCHSMIRRYLENERRSHDTHWDIPSYVSVVVSLDSTNQDFEGGFFVTTGNGEKSFIPLQKGDTVVHQSDLLHGVHVVSGERWSWAMWFQDSSDCSSAAENWWQAEAEEGDPVAQTLRAMRASTAMESWTWLKSAAQSGFPRAQLYFGKAHEDGLIQKPQLEEAAEWFEKSRRNGEIDACFYLGLWEQKRGNLSGAMRLFEEGAHFGDSKAMGQLAAGYRDGSDVPKDLDLATQWFERAADFTVEAMYQSYLMYSQETSQRPANHSRAALFLERAARMGHEESMRKFVEPLAKAKRWEEVVPWLLRMESKASLSQFVKLRKAGIAMSAFSMFRAEQLLRELSDQGYQDAQQLLFDLTQTKQSELSDIAHDVQGLKWMGAKATTVGALYASAATLPQAASPVQVQKPIPMPVAGAVQMSIQPVQIPTRLSQHGQRVGVTKVPMGRAMSTSALHAQVVTRFPGAAAAPIPVPACAWK
;
A
#
# COMPACT_ATOMS: atom_id res chain seq x y z
N MET A 1 -29.38 -3.66 72.58
CA MET A 1 -30.55 -4.16 73.34
C MET A 1 -31.22 -5.24 72.51
N GLY A 2 -31.52 -6.38 73.16
CA GLY A 2 -32.40 -7.51 72.79
C GLY A 2 -32.60 -7.88 71.31
N SER A 3 -32.17 -9.07 70.85
CA SER A 3 -32.89 -10.36 71.00
C SER A 3 -34.29 -10.38 70.36
N GLY A 4 -34.42 -11.11 69.24
CA GLY A 4 -35.69 -11.38 68.57
C GLY A 4 -35.56 -12.52 67.56
N HIS A 5 -35.61 -13.75 68.04
CA HIS A 5 -35.98 -14.96 67.29
C HIS A 5 -37.49 -15.23 67.55
N PRO A 6 -38.19 -16.20 66.93
CA PRO A 6 -37.90 -17.01 65.73
C PRO A 6 -39.16 -17.30 64.85
N ASN A 7 -39.02 -18.27 63.93
CA ASN A 7 -40.06 -19.11 63.28
C ASN A 7 -40.61 -18.60 61.92
N GLY A 8 -40.65 -19.40 60.86
CA GLY A 8 -40.35 -20.82 60.72
C GLY A 8 -40.85 -21.38 59.39
N CYS A 9 -40.45 -22.64 59.15
CA CYS A 9 -40.91 -23.59 58.12
C CYS A 9 -40.35 -23.45 56.70
N ALA A 10 -40.05 -24.50 55.96
CA ALA A 10 -39.63 -25.89 56.20
C ALA A 10 -39.47 -26.47 54.79
N HIS A 11 -38.33 -27.09 54.46
CA HIS A 11 -38.31 -28.42 53.85
C HIS A 11 -36.89 -28.98 53.76
N TRP A 12 -36.82 -30.23 54.20
CA TRP A 12 -35.69 -31.13 54.33
C TRP A 12 -34.94 -31.38 53.02
N ALA A 13 -33.62 -31.20 53.02
CA ALA A 13 -32.62 -32.25 53.20
C ALA A 13 -32.44 -33.17 51.97
N ARG A 14 -31.31 -32.99 51.27
CA ARG A 14 -30.37 -34.09 50.98
C ARG A 14 -29.06 -33.62 50.33
N TRP A 15 -27.94 -34.02 50.96
CA TRP A 15 -26.54 -34.02 50.53
C TRP A 15 -25.72 -32.72 50.67
N GLY A 16 -25.30 -32.49 51.92
CA GLY A 16 -24.06 -31.77 52.21
C GLY A 16 -22.84 -32.68 52.10
N ARG A 17 -21.74 -32.11 51.61
CA ARG A 17 -20.34 -32.38 51.99
C ARG A 17 -19.50 -31.21 51.47
N TRP A 18 -19.50 -30.13 52.23
CA TRP A 18 -18.56 -29.03 52.14
C TRP A 18 -18.17 -28.72 53.58
N TRP A 19 -16.86 -28.58 53.80
CA TRP A 19 -16.19 -28.08 55.02
C TRP A 19 -15.89 -29.08 56.14
N LEU A 20 -14.76 -29.76 56.00
CA LEU A 20 -13.74 -29.87 57.05
C LEU A 20 -12.43 -30.37 56.42
N GLY A 21 -11.53 -29.43 56.13
CA GLY A 21 -10.24 -29.71 55.51
C GLY A 21 -9.48 -28.44 55.10
N CYS A 22 -9.49 -27.42 55.96
CA CYS A 22 -8.67 -26.20 55.80
C CYS A 22 -8.05 -25.79 57.14
N ALA A 23 -7.34 -26.72 57.77
CA ALA A 23 -6.37 -26.40 58.80
C ALA A 23 -5.25 -27.45 58.74
N LEU A 24 -4.00 -26.98 58.67
CA LEU A 24 -2.74 -27.74 58.59
C LEU A 24 -2.40 -28.31 57.21
N ILE A 25 -1.81 -27.47 56.35
CA ILE A 25 -0.42 -27.59 55.86
C ILE A 25 -0.05 -26.20 55.32
N VAL A 26 0.42 -25.34 56.23
CA VAL A 26 1.31 -24.23 55.89
C VAL A 26 2.61 -24.61 56.57
N LEU A 27 3.60 -25.00 55.77
CA LEU A 27 5.01 -24.66 55.93
C LEU A 27 5.82 -25.46 54.90
N GLN A 28 6.66 -24.71 54.18
CA GLN A 28 7.70 -25.13 53.23
C GLN A 28 7.25 -25.27 51.76
N GLY A 29 7.63 -24.26 50.95
CA GLY A 29 7.66 -24.39 49.50
C GLY A 29 7.22 -23.17 48.67
N LEU A 30 7.48 -21.93 49.10
CA LEU A 30 7.36 -20.75 48.24
C LEU A 30 8.71 -20.04 48.12
N GLN A 31 9.42 -20.33 47.03
CA GLN A 31 10.27 -19.36 46.35
C GLN A 31 9.88 -19.38 44.88
N GLY A 32 9.38 -18.25 44.38
CA GLY A 32 9.25 -17.98 42.95
C GLY A 32 7.89 -18.26 42.32
N CYS A 33 6.85 -17.52 42.72
CA CYS A 33 5.73 -17.16 41.84
C CYS A 33 5.25 -15.77 42.25
N GLY A 34 5.34 -14.81 41.33
CA GLY A 34 4.82 -13.45 41.51
C GLY A 34 3.30 -13.44 41.63
N ASP A 35 2.81 -12.43 42.35
CA ASP A 35 1.41 -12.19 42.68
C ASP A 35 0.54 -11.98 41.41
N PRO A 36 -0.58 -12.71 41.22
CA PRO A 36 -1.51 -12.48 40.09
C PRO A 36 -2.28 -11.16 40.17
N HIS A 37 -2.15 -10.40 41.27
CA HIS A 37 -2.90 -9.17 41.51
C HIS A 37 -2.11 -7.87 41.26
N ASP A 38 -0.86 -7.93 40.80
CA ASP A 38 -0.04 -6.74 40.53
C ASP A 38 0.15 -6.45 39.04
N VAL A 39 -0.95 -6.51 38.26
CA VAL A 39 -1.05 -5.81 36.98
C VAL A 39 -1.58 -4.40 37.28
N ARG A 40 -0.76 -3.56 37.92
CA ARG A 40 -0.95 -2.12 37.76
C ARG A 40 -0.59 -1.81 36.31
N MET A 41 -1.62 -1.67 35.49
CA MET A 41 -1.52 -1.01 34.19
C MET A 41 -0.81 0.32 34.43
N HIS A 42 0.45 0.41 34.04
CA HIS A 42 1.03 1.71 33.75
C HIS A 42 0.09 2.33 32.71
N GLU A 43 -0.52 3.48 33.00
CA GLU A 43 -1.07 4.33 31.95
C GLU A 43 0.02 4.41 30.87
N GLY A 44 -0.22 3.78 29.72
CA GLY A 44 0.78 3.72 28.67
C GLY A 44 1.23 5.15 28.37
N HIS A 45 2.55 5.39 28.29
CA HIS A 45 3.13 6.70 27.99
C HIS A 45 2.46 7.38 26.78
N ALA A 46 1.94 6.59 25.82
CA ALA A 46 1.13 7.04 24.68
C ALA A 46 -0.13 7.83 25.08
N VAL A 47 -0.92 7.33 26.04
CA VAL A 47 -2.16 7.98 26.50
C VAL A 47 -1.85 9.30 27.19
N LYS A 48 -0.71 9.39 27.88
CA LYS A 48 -0.27 10.62 28.54
C LYS A 48 0.30 11.65 27.54
N LEU A 49 1.10 11.21 26.57
CA LEU A 49 1.63 12.06 25.49
C LEU A 49 0.52 12.65 24.62
N TRP A 50 -0.52 11.88 24.29
CA TRP A 50 -1.65 12.37 23.50
C TRP A 50 -2.65 13.23 24.28
N ARG A 51 -2.60 13.17 25.62
CA ARG A 51 -3.43 13.96 26.55
C ARG A 51 -2.84 15.33 26.86
N GLU A 52 -1.52 15.45 26.80
CA GLU A 52 -0.75 16.62 27.30
C GLU A 52 -0.21 17.52 26.19
N GLU A 53 -0.42 17.22 24.90
CA GLU A 53 -0.15 18.19 23.83
C GLU A 53 -1.14 19.36 23.94
N GLU A 54 -0.69 20.49 24.46
CA GLU A 54 -1.46 21.73 24.60
C GLU A 54 -1.96 22.31 23.25
N HIS A 55 -1.61 21.69 22.11
CA HIS A 55 -1.87 22.21 20.76
C HIS A 55 -2.16 21.11 19.73
N LEU A 56 -3.19 20.29 19.94
CA LEU A 56 -3.73 19.48 18.85
C LEU A 56 -4.21 20.39 17.70
N PRO A 57 -4.04 19.97 16.43
CA PRO A 57 -4.63 20.67 15.29
C PRO A 57 -6.13 20.88 15.48
N SER A 58 -6.66 21.99 14.97
CA SER A 58 -8.08 22.34 15.14
C SER A 58 -9.04 21.31 14.52
N PHE A 59 -8.56 20.50 13.58
CA PHE A 59 -9.32 19.42 12.97
C PHE A 59 -9.36 18.14 13.80
N LEU A 60 -8.59 18.04 14.89
CA LEU A 60 -8.45 16.81 15.67
C LEU A 60 -8.95 17.00 17.10
N GLU A 61 -9.81 16.09 17.54
CA GLU A 61 -10.34 16.07 18.90
C GLU A 61 -10.22 14.71 19.54
N THR A 62 -10.05 14.68 20.87
CA THR A 62 -9.78 13.45 21.62
C THR A 62 -10.58 13.42 22.92
N HIS A 63 -11.07 12.23 23.25
CA HIS A 63 -11.84 11.98 24.47
C HIS A 63 -11.48 10.60 25.03
N GLN A 64 -11.38 10.50 26.35
CA GLN A 64 -11.25 9.20 27.00
C GLN A 64 -12.64 8.55 27.10
N GLU A 65 -12.75 7.29 26.67
CA GLU A 65 -13.95 6.49 26.83
C GLU A 65 -13.62 5.30 27.74
N ASP A 66 -14.13 5.32 28.98
CA ASP A 66 -14.04 4.17 29.88
C ASP A 66 -15.04 3.11 29.39
N LEU A 67 -14.51 2.07 28.76
CA LEU A 67 -15.31 1.00 28.16
C LEU A 67 -15.98 0.07 29.19
N GLN A 68 -15.85 0.34 30.50
CA GLN A 68 -16.46 -0.44 31.57
C GLN A 68 -18.01 -0.40 31.60
N LEU A 69 -18.68 0.40 30.77
CA LEU A 69 -20.12 0.60 30.88
C LEU A 69 -20.83 0.69 29.52
N GLN A 70 -21.06 -0.44 28.82
CA GLN A 70 -22.31 -0.65 28.04
C GLN A 70 -22.67 -2.14 27.86
N ARG A 71 -23.36 -2.72 28.87
CA ARG A 71 -24.67 -3.42 28.77
C ARG A 71 -24.84 -4.47 29.89
N ARG A 72 -25.83 -4.21 30.75
CA ARG A 72 -26.53 -5.25 31.52
C ARG A 72 -27.07 -6.29 30.52
N GLY A 73 -26.44 -7.47 30.42
CA GLY A 73 -26.99 -8.57 29.61
C GLY A 73 -26.06 -9.71 29.23
N LEU A 74 -24.74 -9.54 29.22
CA LEU A 74 -23.79 -10.60 28.79
C LEU A 74 -22.74 -10.88 29.88
N LEU A 75 -23.20 -11.51 30.96
CA LEU A 75 -22.50 -11.69 32.25
C LEU A 75 -21.34 -12.72 32.26
N ARG A 76 -20.65 -13.01 31.15
CA ARG A 76 -19.49 -13.93 31.17
C ARG A 76 -18.23 -13.54 30.39
N TRP A 77 -18.28 -12.50 29.54
CA TRP A 77 -17.18 -12.20 28.61
C TRP A 77 -16.33 -10.98 28.96
N PHE A 78 -16.71 -10.18 29.97
CA PHE A 78 -16.19 -8.82 30.18
C PHE A 78 -15.23 -8.61 31.36
N GLN A 79 -14.55 -9.65 31.87
CA GLN A 79 -13.44 -9.47 32.81
C GLN A 79 -12.08 -9.48 32.11
N GLN A 80 -11.98 -8.85 30.94
CA GLN A 80 -10.73 -8.75 30.21
C GLN A 80 -9.99 -7.46 30.64
N PRO A 81 -8.80 -7.55 31.26
CA PRO A 81 -8.11 -6.40 31.87
C PRO A 81 -7.79 -5.25 30.91
N TRP A 82 -7.63 -5.51 29.61
CA TRP A 82 -7.23 -4.54 28.59
C TRP A 82 -8.39 -3.69 28.04
N LEU A 83 -9.64 -4.04 28.35
CA LEU A 83 -10.85 -3.35 27.88
C LEU A 83 -11.17 -2.10 28.73
N VAL A 84 -10.21 -1.54 29.46
CA VAL A 84 -10.49 -0.59 30.55
C VAL A 84 -10.29 0.88 30.14
N SER A 85 -9.49 1.18 29.11
CA SER A 85 -9.30 2.55 28.63
C SER A 85 -9.00 2.60 27.13
N ALA A 86 -9.96 3.06 26.33
CA ALA A 86 -9.70 3.45 24.94
C ALA A 86 -9.63 4.96 24.83
N VAL A 87 -8.72 5.44 23.99
CA VAL A 87 -8.71 6.85 23.58
C VAL A 87 -9.51 6.96 22.28
N VAL A 88 -10.51 7.82 22.25
CA VAL A 88 -11.31 8.07 21.07
C VAL A 88 -10.85 9.36 20.43
N GLY A 89 -10.56 9.31 19.13
CA GLY A 89 -10.26 10.46 18.30
C GLY A 89 -11.37 10.76 17.30
N TYR A 90 -11.50 12.04 16.95
CA TYR A 90 -12.34 12.52 15.87
C TYR A 90 -11.54 13.43 14.93
N VAL A 91 -11.56 13.13 13.64
CA VAL A 91 -11.11 14.05 12.58
C VAL A 91 -12.31 14.84 12.10
N LYS A 92 -12.22 16.16 12.09
CA LYS A 92 -13.29 17.10 11.76
C LYS A 92 -12.90 17.93 10.55
N TRP A 93 -13.79 17.96 9.57
CA TRP A 93 -13.58 18.82 8.40
C TRP A 93 -14.01 20.25 8.74
N PRO A 94 -13.11 21.25 8.69
CA PRO A 94 -13.38 22.61 9.21
C PRO A 94 -14.63 23.28 8.62
N LEU A 95 -14.96 22.97 7.36
CA LEU A 95 -16.06 23.56 6.61
C LEU A 95 -17.25 22.60 6.42
N SER A 96 -17.25 21.46 7.13
CA SER A 96 -18.30 20.47 7.09
C SER A 96 -18.77 20.08 8.49
N LYS A 97 -19.97 19.52 8.59
CA LYS A 97 -20.47 18.89 9.84
C LYS A 97 -19.93 17.47 10.01
N TRP A 98 -19.22 16.96 9.02
CA TRP A 98 -18.76 15.60 8.96
C TRP A 98 -17.54 15.35 9.86
N ARG A 99 -17.49 14.15 10.45
CA ARG A 99 -16.45 13.73 11.39
C ARG A 99 -16.17 12.24 11.25
N ALA A 100 -14.91 11.88 11.18
CA ALA A 100 -14.46 10.49 11.18
C ALA A 100 -14.05 10.10 12.60
N LYS A 101 -14.50 8.94 13.10
CA LYS A 101 -14.13 8.45 14.43
C LYS A 101 -13.07 7.34 14.33
N PHE A 102 -12.09 7.39 15.22
CA PHE A 102 -11.18 6.28 15.46
C PHE A 102 -10.98 6.03 16.96
N SER A 103 -10.46 4.86 17.30
CA SER A 103 -10.16 4.45 18.67
C SER A 103 -8.72 3.93 18.75
N ILE A 104 -8.02 4.27 19.82
CA ILE A 104 -6.71 3.73 20.16
C ILE A 104 -6.89 2.81 21.36
N LEU A 105 -6.47 1.56 21.19
CA LEU A 105 -6.41 0.53 22.23
C LEU A 105 -4.95 0.37 22.64
N PRO A 106 -4.54 0.96 23.79
CA PRO A 106 -3.15 0.90 24.23
C PRO A 106 -2.79 -0.52 24.67
N SER A 107 -1.58 -0.96 24.30
CA SER A 107 -1.01 -2.25 24.75
C SER A 107 -1.93 -3.45 24.52
N LEU A 108 -2.68 -3.46 23.41
CA LEU A 108 -3.53 -4.59 23.01
C LEU A 108 -2.68 -5.86 22.86
N LEU A 109 -1.50 -5.72 22.26
CA LEU A 109 -0.45 -6.74 22.25
C LEU A 109 0.56 -6.43 23.34
N SER A 110 1.06 -7.47 23.98
CA SER A 110 2.27 -7.34 24.79
C SER A 110 3.49 -7.12 23.87
N PRO A 111 4.53 -6.42 24.35
CA PRO A 111 5.77 -6.25 23.59
C PRO A 111 6.37 -7.59 23.11
N GLY A 112 6.30 -8.64 23.94
CA GLY A 112 6.79 -9.97 23.58
C GLY A 112 6.01 -10.64 22.45
N GLU A 113 4.70 -10.40 22.34
CA GLU A 113 3.90 -10.89 21.20
C GLU A 113 4.28 -10.17 19.91
N ALA A 114 4.45 -8.84 19.96
CA ALA A 114 4.89 -8.05 18.81
C ALA A 114 6.30 -8.47 18.35
N ASP A 115 7.23 -8.65 19.29
CA ASP A 115 8.60 -9.10 19.00
C ASP A 115 8.62 -10.52 18.43
N ALA A 116 7.78 -11.44 18.95
CA ALA A 116 7.65 -12.78 18.42
C ALA A 116 7.17 -12.77 16.96
N MET A 117 6.17 -11.95 16.63
CA MET A 117 5.69 -11.78 15.25
C MET A 117 6.79 -11.23 14.34
N LYS A 118 7.51 -10.19 14.75
CA LYS A 118 8.61 -9.61 13.97
C LYS A 118 9.75 -10.59 13.77
N ALA A 119 10.15 -11.33 14.80
CA ALA A 119 11.24 -12.30 14.72
C ALA A 119 10.96 -13.42 13.71
N LEU A 120 9.69 -13.87 13.60
CA LEU A 120 9.28 -14.85 12.59
C LEU A 120 9.52 -14.34 11.16
N LEU A 121 9.20 -13.08 10.92
CA LEU A 121 9.26 -12.46 9.59
C LEU A 121 10.68 -12.01 9.23
N GLN A 122 11.44 -11.50 10.19
CA GLN A 122 12.85 -11.14 10.00
C GLN A 122 13.72 -12.36 9.67
N ALA A 123 13.32 -13.56 10.10
CA ALA A 123 13.96 -14.80 9.69
C ALA A 123 13.68 -15.20 8.23
N ALA A 124 12.74 -14.53 7.55
CA ALA A 124 12.32 -14.82 6.18
C ALA A 124 12.07 -13.52 5.37
N PRO A 125 13.08 -12.66 5.18
CA PRO A 125 12.89 -11.34 4.57
C PRO A 125 12.45 -11.40 3.09
N GLU A 126 12.78 -12.48 2.38
CA GLU A 126 12.42 -12.77 0.98
C GLU A 126 10.97 -13.24 0.81
N ASP A 127 10.26 -13.54 1.91
CA ASP A 127 8.88 -14.03 1.87
C ASP A 127 7.84 -12.90 1.79
N PHE A 128 8.28 -11.64 1.75
CA PHE A 128 7.40 -10.50 1.56
C PHE A 128 6.97 -10.38 0.09
N ASP A 129 5.68 -10.14 -0.10
CA ASP A 129 5.11 -9.80 -1.39
C ASP A 129 5.47 -8.35 -1.75
N GLU A 130 5.84 -8.17 -3.01
CA GLU A 130 6.24 -6.90 -3.61
C GLU A 130 5.25 -6.49 -4.71
N ASP A 131 3.95 -6.57 -4.39
CA ASP A 131 2.88 -6.25 -5.32
C ASP A 131 2.69 -4.73 -5.46
N ILE A 132 2.17 -4.30 -6.61
CA ILE A 132 1.80 -2.90 -6.81
C ILE A 132 0.54 -2.59 -5.99
N ASP A 133 0.66 -1.61 -5.10
CA ASP A 133 -0.43 -1.13 -4.25
C ASP A 133 -1.55 -0.48 -5.08
N GLY A 134 -2.80 -0.77 -4.72
CA GLY A 134 -3.97 -0.18 -5.37
C GLY A 134 -4.06 1.34 -5.22
N VAL A 135 -3.58 1.88 -4.09
CA VAL A 135 -3.70 3.28 -3.67
C VAL A 135 -2.76 4.19 -4.46
N ASP A 136 -1.45 3.93 -4.39
CA ASP A 136 -0.42 4.84 -4.92
C ASP A 136 0.48 4.21 -5.98
N LYS A 137 0.19 2.97 -6.40
CA LYS A 137 0.95 2.24 -7.43
C LYS A 137 2.42 2.01 -7.07
N MET A 138 2.76 2.11 -5.79
CA MET A 138 4.07 1.77 -5.27
C MET A 138 4.10 0.29 -4.88
N VAL A 139 5.27 -0.34 -4.98
CA VAL A 139 5.48 -1.71 -4.48
C VAL A 139 5.21 -1.75 -2.98
N THR A 140 4.36 -2.69 -2.55
CA THR A 140 4.12 -3.01 -1.15
C THR A 140 5.23 -3.90 -0.61
N TYR A 141 5.32 -3.98 0.72
CA TYR A 141 6.11 -4.99 1.38
C TYR A 141 5.19 -5.63 2.40
N GLU A 142 4.46 -6.64 1.93
CA GLU A 142 3.36 -7.26 2.67
C GLU A 142 3.55 -8.76 2.85
N PHE A 143 3.15 -9.26 4.00
CA PHE A 143 3.02 -10.69 4.25
C PHE A 143 1.57 -10.98 4.63
N ILE A 144 0.82 -11.60 3.72
CA ILE A 144 -0.57 -11.98 3.96
C ILE A 144 -0.61 -13.18 4.92
N ILE A 145 -1.19 -13.00 6.10
CA ILE A 145 -1.43 -14.08 7.08
C ILE A 145 -2.67 -14.89 6.67
N SER A 146 -3.74 -14.18 6.33
CA SER A 146 -4.99 -14.74 5.83
C SER A 146 -5.71 -13.74 4.92
N SER A 147 -6.36 -14.25 3.88
CA SER A 147 -7.21 -13.45 2.99
C SER A 147 -8.28 -14.35 2.39
N ALA A 148 -9.55 -13.95 2.49
CA ALA A 148 -10.68 -14.74 2.01
C ALA A 148 -10.75 -14.83 0.48
N GLY A 149 -10.02 -13.97 -0.25
CA GLY A 149 -10.06 -13.90 -1.71
C GLY A 149 -8.70 -13.95 -2.43
N ALA A 150 -7.57 -14.02 -1.71
CA ALA A 150 -6.26 -14.01 -2.35
C ALA A 150 -5.72 -15.44 -2.57
N GLN A 151 -5.52 -15.84 -3.83
CA GLN A 151 -4.82 -17.08 -4.18
C GLN A 151 -3.43 -17.18 -3.51
N LYS A 152 -2.78 -16.03 -3.30
CA LYS A 152 -1.47 -15.92 -2.61
C LYS A 152 -1.49 -16.31 -1.13
N ALA A 153 -2.66 -16.31 -0.48
CA ALA A 153 -2.81 -16.82 0.88
C ALA A 153 -2.62 -18.35 0.98
N HIS A 154 -2.52 -19.04 -0.16
CA HIS A 154 -2.38 -20.50 -0.24
C HIS A 154 -1.03 -20.98 -0.80
N ASP A 155 0.00 -20.13 -0.87
CA ASP A 155 1.35 -20.57 -1.30
C ASP A 155 1.93 -21.58 -0.28
N PRO A 156 2.19 -22.84 -0.69
CA PRO A 156 2.69 -23.90 0.20
C PRO A 156 4.10 -23.62 0.74
N ILE A 157 4.92 -22.79 0.07
CA ILE A 157 6.27 -22.44 0.53
C ILE A 157 6.20 -21.65 1.84
N ARG A 158 5.26 -20.70 1.92
CA ARG A 158 5.11 -19.77 3.05
C ARG A 158 4.13 -20.25 4.12
N GLU A 159 3.45 -21.37 3.91
CA GLU A 159 2.36 -21.85 4.78
C GLU A 159 2.83 -22.18 6.20
N SER A 160 4.04 -22.71 6.37
CA SER A 160 4.61 -22.96 7.70
C SER A 160 4.80 -21.65 8.49
N LEU A 161 5.27 -20.59 7.83
CA LEU A 161 5.42 -19.27 8.44
C LEU A 161 4.05 -18.66 8.77
N ARG A 162 3.07 -18.76 7.86
CA ARG A 162 1.69 -18.31 8.13
C ARG A 162 1.07 -19.03 9.31
N GLN A 163 1.26 -20.34 9.44
CA GLN A 163 0.72 -21.09 10.57
C GLN A 163 1.31 -20.60 11.90
N ARG A 164 2.63 -20.39 11.98
CA ARG A 164 3.29 -19.86 13.18
C ARG A 164 2.81 -18.45 13.53
N LEU A 165 2.54 -17.62 12.53
CA LEU A 165 1.92 -16.31 12.74
C LEU A 165 0.48 -16.45 13.26
N ARG A 166 -0.33 -17.34 12.67
CA ARG A 166 -1.71 -17.62 13.13
C ARG A 166 -1.78 -18.15 14.55
N ASP A 167 -0.81 -18.96 14.97
CA ASP A 167 -0.71 -19.44 16.35
C ASP A 167 -0.59 -18.28 17.37
N ILE A 168 -0.01 -17.15 16.95
CA ILE A 168 0.07 -15.91 17.75
C ILE A 168 -1.18 -15.04 17.53
N THR A 169 -1.56 -14.81 16.27
CA THR A 169 -2.55 -13.79 15.92
C THR A 169 -3.99 -14.21 16.19
N GLU A 170 -4.34 -15.49 16.01
CA GLU A 170 -5.72 -15.96 16.12
C GLU A 170 -6.31 -15.83 17.54
N PRO A 171 -5.57 -16.16 18.62
CA PRO A 171 -6.03 -15.86 19.98
C PRO A 171 -6.21 -14.36 20.24
N ILE A 172 -5.31 -13.51 19.75
CA ILE A 172 -5.43 -12.04 19.88
C ILE A 172 -6.70 -11.54 19.18
N LEU A 173 -6.90 -12.02 17.95
CA LEU A 173 -8.06 -11.73 17.12
C LEU A 173 -9.37 -12.03 17.82
N ARG A 174 -9.54 -13.30 18.22
CA ARG A 174 -10.76 -13.83 18.80
C ARG A 174 -11.05 -13.25 20.18
N ASP A 175 -10.03 -13.17 21.03
CA ASP A 175 -10.23 -12.87 22.45
C ASP A 175 -10.09 -11.37 22.74
N ARG A 176 -9.48 -10.59 21.84
CA ARG A 176 -9.24 -9.15 22.04
C ARG A 176 -9.82 -8.23 20.97
N ILE A 177 -9.51 -8.45 19.70
CA ILE A 177 -9.89 -7.50 18.65
C ILE A 177 -11.38 -7.59 18.31
N GLN A 178 -11.86 -8.79 17.98
CA GLN A 178 -13.25 -9.01 17.55
C GLN A 178 -14.29 -8.53 18.58
N PRO A 179 -14.15 -8.79 19.90
CA PRO A 179 -15.11 -8.31 20.89
C PRO A 179 -15.24 -6.78 20.90
N PHE A 180 -14.12 -6.05 20.77
CA PHE A 180 -14.14 -4.59 20.69
C PHE A 180 -14.83 -4.11 19.41
N VAL A 181 -14.44 -4.68 18.26
CA VAL A 181 -14.99 -4.31 16.96
C VAL A 181 -16.50 -4.54 16.92
N TRP A 182 -17.00 -5.70 17.35
CA TRP A 182 -18.45 -5.98 17.33
C TRP A 182 -19.24 -5.15 18.35
N ALA A 183 -18.65 -4.82 19.51
CA ALA A 183 -19.29 -3.94 20.47
C ALA A 183 -19.46 -2.51 19.91
N ARG A 184 -18.48 -2.04 19.14
CA ARG A 184 -18.41 -0.67 18.62
C ARG A 184 -19.07 -0.50 17.25
N TYR A 185 -19.00 -1.53 16.41
CA TYR A 185 -19.47 -1.56 15.03
C TYR A 185 -20.32 -2.82 14.82
N PRO A 186 -21.60 -2.81 15.22
CA PRO A 186 -22.45 -4.01 15.23
C PRO A 186 -22.71 -4.65 13.87
N LYS A 187 -22.45 -3.93 12.76
CA LYS A 187 -22.54 -4.46 11.40
C LYS A 187 -21.25 -5.17 10.95
N ALA A 188 -20.17 -5.11 11.72
CA ALA A 188 -18.91 -5.75 11.34
C ALA A 188 -19.05 -7.27 11.40
N GLY A 189 -18.70 -7.93 10.32
CA GLY A 189 -18.67 -9.38 10.16
C GLY A 189 -17.29 -9.96 10.48
N ALA A 190 -16.72 -10.69 9.52
CA ALA A 190 -15.45 -11.40 9.67
C ALA A 190 -14.25 -10.57 9.22
N VAL A 191 -13.06 -10.97 9.69
CA VAL A 191 -11.77 -10.47 9.17
C VAL A 191 -11.48 -11.16 7.86
N CYS A 192 -11.52 -10.39 6.78
CA CYS A 192 -11.42 -10.91 5.42
C CYS A 192 -10.03 -10.71 4.82
N HIS A 193 -9.24 -9.85 5.44
CA HIS A 193 -7.85 -9.64 5.10
C HIS A 193 -7.05 -9.37 6.38
N SER A 194 -5.93 -10.06 6.54
CA SER A 194 -4.99 -9.91 7.65
C SER A 194 -3.58 -10.02 7.09
N MET A 195 -2.80 -8.96 7.23
CA MET A 195 -1.47 -8.86 6.66
C MET A 195 -0.52 -8.09 7.57
N ILE A 196 0.77 -8.37 7.44
CA ILE A 196 1.81 -7.57 8.06
C ILE A 196 2.50 -6.77 6.97
N ARG A 197 2.59 -5.46 7.17
CA ARG A 197 3.27 -4.54 6.27
C ARG A 197 4.47 -3.92 6.97
N ARG A 198 5.56 -3.70 6.23
CA ARG A 198 6.78 -3.05 6.74
C ARG A 198 7.17 -1.83 5.92
N TYR A 199 7.97 -0.97 6.53
CA TYR A 199 8.53 0.26 5.97
C TYR A 199 10.00 0.35 6.39
N LEU A 200 10.90 -0.05 5.50
CA LEU A 200 12.36 -0.05 5.74
C LEU A 200 13.05 1.09 4.97
N GLU A 201 14.29 1.42 5.37
CA GLU A 201 15.05 2.57 4.81
C GLU A 201 15.23 2.52 3.28
N ASN A 202 15.45 1.33 2.72
CA ASN A 202 15.66 1.13 1.27
C ASN A 202 14.39 0.65 0.53
N GLU A 203 13.26 0.62 1.22
CA GLU A 203 11.96 0.19 0.71
C GLU A 203 11.01 1.39 0.56
N ARG A 204 9.72 1.11 0.41
CA ARG A 204 8.67 2.10 0.49
C ARG A 204 8.54 2.61 1.93
N ARG A 205 8.55 3.94 2.11
CA ARG A 205 8.50 4.59 3.44
C ARG A 205 7.22 5.38 3.70
N SER A 206 6.39 5.53 2.68
CA SER A 206 5.06 6.14 2.80
C SER A 206 3.99 5.29 2.15
N HIS A 207 2.82 5.34 2.74
CA HIS A 207 1.56 4.94 2.13
C HIS A 207 0.75 6.22 1.98
N ASP A 208 0.40 6.55 0.74
CA ASP A 208 -0.29 7.80 0.45
C ASP A 208 -1.64 7.89 1.19
N THR A 209 -2.16 9.10 1.28
CA THR A 209 -3.36 9.39 2.04
C THR A 209 -4.58 8.75 1.36
N HIS A 210 -5.30 7.89 2.07
CA HIS A 210 -6.41 7.13 1.51
C HIS A 210 -7.50 6.83 2.54
N TRP A 211 -8.58 6.28 2.02
CA TRP A 211 -9.69 5.72 2.76
C TRP A 211 -9.66 4.22 2.55
N ASP A 212 -9.98 3.44 3.59
CA ASP A 212 -10.14 2.00 3.47
C ASP A 212 -11.52 1.66 2.91
N ILE A 213 -11.82 2.16 1.71
CA ILE A 213 -13.09 1.99 1.00
C ILE A 213 -13.53 0.52 0.92
N PRO A 214 -12.63 -0.46 0.69
CA PRO A 214 -13.00 -1.86 0.66
C PRO A 214 -13.34 -2.44 2.03
N SER A 215 -12.92 -1.80 3.12
CA SER A 215 -13.15 -2.26 4.49
C SER A 215 -14.45 -1.67 5.04
N TYR A 216 -15.11 -2.37 5.97
CA TYR A 216 -16.06 -1.72 6.87
C TYR A 216 -15.34 -1.17 8.10
N VAL A 217 -14.50 -2.00 8.75
CA VAL A 217 -13.67 -1.58 9.89
C VAL A 217 -12.24 -2.05 9.67
N SER A 218 -11.31 -1.11 9.79
CA SER A 218 -9.88 -1.38 9.72
C SER A 218 -9.26 -1.36 11.12
N VAL A 219 -8.36 -2.31 11.34
CA VAL A 219 -7.57 -2.43 12.56
C VAL A 219 -6.10 -2.45 12.18
N VAL A 220 -5.32 -1.56 12.79
CA VAL A 220 -3.88 -1.42 12.55
C VAL A 220 -3.15 -1.48 13.88
N VAL A 221 -2.41 -2.57 14.10
CA VAL A 221 -1.57 -2.78 15.28
C VAL A 221 -0.14 -2.34 14.96
N SER A 222 0.43 -1.48 15.80
CA SER A 222 1.85 -1.10 15.69
C SER A 222 2.73 -2.20 16.29
N LEU A 223 3.71 -2.69 15.53
CA LEU A 223 4.70 -3.65 16.04
C LEU A 223 6.00 -2.95 16.50
N ASP A 224 6.03 -1.63 16.41
CA ASP A 224 7.15 -0.74 16.73
C ASP A 224 6.67 0.49 17.51
N SER A 225 7.59 1.16 18.18
CA SER A 225 7.32 2.34 19.02
C SER A 225 7.79 3.64 18.36
N THR A 226 6.87 4.59 18.27
CA THR A 226 7.15 5.96 17.80
C THR A 226 8.16 6.63 18.73
N ASN A 227 9.13 7.36 18.16
CA ASN A 227 10.24 8.05 18.84
C ASN A 227 11.21 7.14 19.61
N GLN A 228 11.18 5.83 19.34
CA GLN A 228 12.17 4.86 19.84
C GLN A 228 12.73 4.06 18.67
N ASP A 229 11.85 3.45 17.88
CA ASP A 229 12.23 2.61 16.73
C ASP A 229 12.20 3.41 15.41
N PHE A 230 11.33 4.43 15.32
CA PHE A 230 11.16 5.27 14.13
C PHE A 230 10.61 6.66 14.45
N GLU A 231 10.79 7.61 13.53
CA GLU A 231 10.11 8.92 13.50
C GLU A 231 9.00 8.94 12.43
N GLY A 232 7.91 9.65 12.69
CA GLY A 232 6.71 9.66 11.85
C GLY A 232 5.69 8.60 12.29
N GLY A 233 5.05 7.90 11.35
CA GLY A 233 4.13 6.80 11.63
C GLY A 233 2.78 6.90 10.92
N PHE A 234 1.77 6.30 11.55
CA PHE A 234 0.37 6.44 11.13
C PHE A 234 -0.08 7.88 11.38
N PHE A 235 -0.69 8.51 10.38
CA PHE A 235 -1.21 9.87 10.53
C PHE A 235 -2.64 9.95 10.04
N VAL A 236 -3.36 10.94 10.56
CA VAL A 236 -4.69 11.35 10.09
C VAL A 236 -4.63 12.76 9.50
N THR A 237 -5.54 13.07 8.60
CA THR A 237 -5.62 14.39 7.95
C THR A 237 -7.05 14.65 7.45
N THR A 238 -7.35 15.89 7.09
CA THR A 238 -8.57 16.24 6.34
C THR A 238 -8.37 16.32 4.84
N GLY A 239 -7.14 16.05 4.36
CA GLY A 239 -6.76 16.22 2.96
C GLY A 239 -6.27 17.64 2.66
N ASN A 240 -6.13 18.51 3.66
CA ASN A 240 -5.63 19.88 3.50
C ASN A 240 -4.09 19.94 3.51
N GLY A 241 -3.44 18.77 3.60
CA GLY A 241 -2.00 18.63 3.71
C GLY A 241 -1.43 18.61 5.12
N GLU A 242 -2.20 19.06 6.11
CA GLU A 242 -1.78 18.97 7.50
C GLU A 242 -1.93 17.52 7.98
N LYS A 243 -0.83 16.92 8.44
CA LYS A 243 -0.79 15.55 8.97
C LYS A 243 -0.65 15.60 10.48
N SER A 244 -1.55 14.93 11.19
CA SER A 244 -1.38 14.68 12.63
C SER A 244 -0.97 13.23 12.82
N PHE A 245 0.29 13.02 13.23
CA PHE A 245 0.80 11.69 13.53
C PHE A 245 0.22 11.18 14.84
N ILE A 246 -0.28 9.95 14.81
CA ILE A 246 -0.77 9.26 15.99
C ILE A 246 0.42 8.51 16.61
N PRO A 247 0.94 8.92 17.78
CA PRO A 247 2.03 8.24 18.42
C PRO A 247 1.53 6.90 18.95
N LEU A 248 2.04 5.83 18.34
CA LEU A 248 1.74 4.46 18.73
C LEU A 248 3.00 3.85 19.34
N GLN A 249 2.85 3.24 20.50
CA GLN A 249 3.86 2.37 21.08
C GLN A 249 3.66 0.94 20.56
N LYS A 250 4.69 0.12 20.70
CA LYS A 250 4.63 -1.30 20.36
C LYS A 250 3.45 -1.96 21.06
N GLY A 251 2.57 -2.55 20.26
CA GLY A 251 1.35 -3.24 20.68
C GLY A 251 0.10 -2.36 20.79
N ASP A 252 0.23 -1.04 20.61
CA ASP A 252 -0.93 -0.16 20.48
C ASP A 252 -1.67 -0.41 19.16
N THR A 253 -2.99 -0.25 19.19
CA THR A 253 -3.86 -0.57 18.05
C THR A 253 -4.79 0.59 17.72
N VAL A 254 -4.86 0.97 16.46
CA VAL A 254 -5.86 1.90 15.93
C VAL A 254 -6.99 1.12 15.30
N VAL A 255 -8.23 1.48 15.62
CA VAL A 255 -9.46 0.94 15.02
C VAL A 255 -10.27 2.09 14.44
N HIS A 256 -10.65 1.99 13.16
CA HIS A 256 -11.46 3.02 12.50
C HIS A 256 -12.38 2.42 11.44
N GLN A 257 -13.42 3.15 11.07
CA GLN A 257 -14.27 2.81 9.92
C GLN A 257 -13.58 3.31 8.63
N SER A 258 -14.08 2.89 7.47
CA SER A 258 -13.56 3.26 6.15
C SER A 258 -13.50 4.77 5.86
N ASP A 259 -14.21 5.55 6.67
CA ASP A 259 -14.35 6.99 6.56
C ASP A 259 -13.28 7.77 7.32
N LEU A 260 -12.16 7.16 7.72
CA LEU A 260 -10.99 7.87 8.26
C LEU A 260 -9.94 8.10 7.17
N LEU A 261 -9.62 9.36 6.90
CA LEU A 261 -8.57 9.73 5.95
C LEU A 261 -7.24 9.66 6.68
N HIS A 262 -6.41 8.72 6.25
CA HIS A 262 -5.18 8.41 6.94
C HIS A 262 -4.10 7.97 5.97
N GLY A 263 -2.89 7.83 6.48
CA GLY A 263 -1.77 7.28 5.73
C GLY A 263 -0.65 6.87 6.68
N VAL A 264 0.49 6.51 6.08
CA VAL A 264 1.71 6.19 6.82
C VAL A 264 2.85 6.98 6.22
N HIS A 265 3.70 7.57 7.05
CA HIS A 265 4.95 8.14 6.58
C HIS A 265 6.03 7.95 7.64
N VAL A 266 7.07 7.19 7.30
CA VAL A 266 8.22 6.92 8.18
C VAL A 266 9.37 7.82 7.76
N VAL A 267 9.73 8.77 8.64
CA VAL A 267 10.75 9.79 8.38
C VAL A 267 12.15 9.23 8.60
N SER A 268 12.37 8.49 9.68
CA SER A 268 13.62 7.80 10.01
C SER A 268 13.29 6.48 10.73
N GLY A 269 14.22 5.52 10.71
CA GLY A 269 14.00 4.19 11.29
C GLY A 269 13.09 3.28 10.47
N GLU A 270 12.65 2.19 11.11
CA GLU A 270 11.87 1.11 10.49
C GLU A 270 10.55 0.91 11.23
N ARG A 271 9.48 0.63 10.48
CA ARG A 271 8.15 0.40 11.06
C ARG A 271 7.49 -0.84 10.49
N TRP A 272 6.87 -1.61 11.36
CA TRP A 272 6.08 -2.78 11.05
C TRP A 272 4.66 -2.61 11.59
N SER A 273 3.67 -3.10 10.85
CA SER A 273 2.27 -2.99 11.23
C SER A 273 1.52 -4.26 10.86
N TRP A 274 0.67 -4.73 11.76
CA TRP A 274 -0.30 -5.77 11.47
C TRP A 274 -1.65 -5.12 11.18
N ALA A 275 -2.09 -5.20 9.92
CA ALA A 275 -3.29 -4.57 9.40
C ALA A 275 -4.36 -5.61 9.06
N MET A 276 -5.62 -5.26 9.33
CA MET A 276 -6.74 -6.19 9.32
C MET A 276 -7.99 -5.47 8.85
N TRP A 277 -8.72 -6.07 7.93
CA TRP A 277 -9.96 -5.50 7.38
C TRP A 277 -11.14 -6.41 7.68
N PHE A 278 -12.10 -5.84 8.40
CA PHE A 278 -13.42 -6.43 8.62
C PHE A 278 -14.33 -6.00 7.49
N GLN A 279 -15.04 -6.96 6.90
CA GLN A 279 -16.20 -6.67 6.06
C GLN A 279 -17.46 -6.55 6.93
N ASP A 280 -18.54 -6.03 6.37
CA ASP A 280 -19.89 -6.13 6.94
C ASP A 280 -20.51 -7.53 6.76
N SER A 281 -19.80 -8.43 6.09
CA SER A 281 -20.19 -9.81 5.84
C SER A 281 -19.49 -10.81 6.75
N SER A 282 -20.20 -11.84 7.19
CA SER A 282 -19.65 -12.88 8.07
C SER A 282 -18.81 -13.92 7.33
N ASP A 283 -18.91 -13.98 6.01
CA ASP A 283 -18.26 -14.97 5.14
C ASP A 283 -17.30 -14.35 4.12
N CYS A 284 -17.07 -13.04 4.20
CA CYS A 284 -16.23 -12.29 3.27
C CYS A 284 -16.71 -12.32 1.81
N SER A 285 -17.99 -12.61 1.57
CA SER A 285 -18.56 -12.57 0.23
C SER A 285 -18.71 -11.12 -0.27
N SER A 286 -18.38 -10.89 -1.55
CA SER A 286 -18.50 -9.58 -2.21
C SER A 286 -19.95 -9.13 -2.42
N ALA A 287 -20.92 -10.06 -2.32
CA ALA A 287 -22.35 -9.75 -2.42
C ALA A 287 -22.89 -8.94 -1.23
N ALA A 288 -22.09 -8.79 -0.18
CA ALA A 288 -22.48 -8.16 1.07
C ALA A 288 -21.94 -6.74 1.26
N GLU A 289 -21.26 -6.13 0.28
CA GLU A 289 -20.80 -4.71 0.30
C GLU A 289 -21.96 -3.70 0.31
N ASN A 290 -22.80 -3.69 1.36
CA ASN A 290 -24.04 -2.90 1.39
C ASN A 290 -24.09 -1.90 2.55
N TRP A 291 -23.15 -1.92 3.50
CA TRP A 291 -23.18 -1.01 4.66
C TRP A 291 -23.30 0.46 4.24
N TRP A 292 -22.61 0.86 3.17
CA TRP A 292 -22.60 2.23 2.65
C TRP A 292 -23.89 2.60 1.89
N GLN A 293 -24.72 1.64 1.46
CA GLN A 293 -25.95 1.97 0.71
C GLN A 293 -26.96 2.71 1.59
N ALA A 294 -27.23 2.17 2.78
CA ALA A 294 -28.15 2.79 3.73
C ALA A 294 -27.63 4.15 4.20
N GLU A 295 -26.33 4.26 4.52
CA GLU A 295 -25.73 5.51 4.95
C GLU A 295 -25.71 6.56 3.82
N ALA A 296 -25.51 6.15 2.57
CA ALA A 296 -25.62 7.03 1.41
C ALA A 296 -27.05 7.57 1.22
N GLU A 297 -28.06 6.72 1.45
CA GLU A 297 -29.48 7.09 1.38
C GLU A 297 -29.90 8.02 2.52
N GLU A 298 -29.29 7.86 3.70
CA GLU A 298 -29.44 8.76 4.85
C GLU A 298 -28.74 10.11 4.66
N GLY A 299 -27.89 10.25 3.63
CA GLY A 299 -27.24 11.50 3.27
C GLY A 299 -25.78 11.61 3.70
N ASP A 300 -25.14 10.52 4.14
CA ASP A 300 -23.71 10.55 4.49
C ASP A 300 -22.85 10.79 3.23
N PRO A 301 -22.06 11.87 3.17
CA PRO A 301 -21.37 12.24 1.95
C PRO A 301 -20.19 11.31 1.62
N VAL A 302 -19.60 10.63 2.61
CA VAL A 302 -18.57 9.63 2.35
C VAL A 302 -19.21 8.42 1.72
N ALA A 303 -20.25 7.87 2.33
CA ALA A 303 -21.00 6.73 1.80
C ALA A 303 -21.57 7.02 0.40
N GLN A 304 -22.08 8.23 0.15
CA GLN A 304 -22.50 8.68 -1.19
C GLN A 304 -21.34 8.69 -2.18
N THR A 305 -20.15 9.16 -1.77
CA THR A 305 -18.94 9.13 -2.60
C THR A 305 -18.51 7.70 -2.90
N LEU A 306 -18.55 6.80 -1.91
CA LEU A 306 -18.23 5.38 -2.09
C LEU A 306 -19.21 4.72 -3.06
N ARG A 307 -20.51 4.99 -2.91
CA ARG A 307 -21.56 4.52 -3.83
C ARG A 307 -21.30 5.02 -5.25
N ALA A 308 -20.91 6.27 -5.41
CA ALA A 308 -20.59 6.83 -6.72
C ALA A 308 -19.40 6.13 -7.38
N MET A 309 -18.36 5.78 -6.62
CA MET A 309 -17.17 5.08 -7.13
C MET A 309 -17.45 3.62 -7.52
N ARG A 310 -18.40 2.98 -6.84
CA ARG A 310 -18.82 1.60 -7.09
C ARG A 310 -19.99 1.47 -8.07
N ALA A 311 -20.51 2.59 -8.57
CA ALA A 311 -21.67 2.59 -9.43
C ALA A 311 -21.42 1.84 -10.75
N SER A 312 -22.35 0.98 -11.13
CA SER A 312 -22.28 0.22 -12.39
C SER A 312 -22.53 1.09 -13.63
N THR A 313 -23.06 2.30 -13.45
CA THR A 313 -23.37 3.22 -14.55
C THR A 313 -22.83 4.62 -14.28
N ALA A 314 -22.39 5.30 -15.33
CA ALA A 314 -21.95 6.70 -15.28
C ALA A 314 -23.03 7.64 -14.71
N MET A 315 -24.30 7.37 -14.99
CA MET A 315 -25.43 8.17 -14.50
C MET A 315 -25.63 8.03 -12.99
N GLU A 316 -25.55 6.80 -12.47
CA GLU A 316 -25.61 6.55 -11.03
C GLU A 316 -24.41 7.20 -10.33
N SER A 317 -23.19 6.98 -10.86
CA SER A 317 -21.98 7.62 -10.35
C SER A 317 -22.13 9.14 -10.26
N TRP A 318 -22.56 9.77 -11.36
CA TRP A 318 -22.82 11.20 -11.42
C TRP A 318 -23.83 11.67 -10.39
N THR A 319 -24.94 10.94 -10.20
CA THR A 319 -26.03 11.33 -9.31
C THR A 319 -25.57 11.38 -7.86
N TRP A 320 -24.91 10.31 -7.39
CA TRP A 320 -24.42 10.24 -6.02
C TRP A 320 -23.27 11.20 -5.77
N LEU A 321 -22.37 11.34 -6.74
CA LEU A 321 -21.24 12.25 -6.65
C LEU A 321 -21.71 13.71 -6.59
N LYS A 322 -22.71 14.08 -7.39
CA LYS A 322 -23.33 15.39 -7.35
C LYS A 322 -23.94 15.68 -5.97
N SER A 323 -24.69 14.73 -5.41
CA SER A 323 -25.27 14.86 -4.07
C SER A 323 -24.20 15.08 -3.00
N ALA A 324 -23.16 14.23 -2.99
CA ALA A 324 -22.05 14.35 -2.05
C ALA A 324 -21.29 15.68 -2.23
N ALA A 325 -21.01 16.11 -3.46
CA ALA A 325 -20.32 17.37 -3.74
C ALA A 325 -21.14 18.60 -3.30
N GLN A 326 -22.46 18.55 -3.47
CA GLN A 326 -23.39 19.61 -3.04
C GLN A 326 -23.51 19.72 -1.52
N SER A 327 -23.25 18.64 -0.78
CA SER A 327 -23.16 18.67 0.69
C SER A 327 -21.95 19.45 1.21
N GLY A 328 -20.99 19.77 0.34
CA GLY A 328 -19.75 20.46 0.69
C GLY A 328 -18.56 19.53 0.94
N PHE A 329 -18.73 18.21 0.79
CA PHE A 329 -17.64 17.26 1.04
C PHE A 329 -16.49 17.45 0.03
N PRO A 330 -15.28 17.85 0.48
CA PRO A 330 -14.21 18.31 -0.41
C PRO A 330 -13.86 17.27 -1.47
N ARG A 331 -13.66 16.01 -1.06
CA ARG A 331 -13.25 14.97 -1.98
C ARG A 331 -14.32 14.61 -3.02
N ALA A 332 -15.60 14.68 -2.66
CA ALA A 332 -16.67 14.56 -3.65
C ALA A 332 -16.65 15.72 -4.65
N GLN A 333 -16.35 16.95 -4.21
CA GLN A 333 -16.20 18.09 -5.12
C GLN A 333 -15.02 17.89 -6.08
N LEU A 334 -13.88 17.39 -5.59
CA LEU A 334 -12.74 17.01 -6.44
C LEU A 334 -13.18 16.01 -7.51
N TYR A 335 -13.77 14.89 -7.11
CA TYR A 335 -14.19 13.85 -8.04
C TYR A 335 -15.29 14.32 -8.99
N PHE A 336 -16.20 15.17 -8.54
CA PHE A 336 -17.22 15.74 -9.41
C PHE A 336 -16.62 16.70 -10.45
N GLY A 337 -15.60 17.48 -10.05
CA GLY A 337 -14.78 18.25 -10.98
C GLY A 337 -14.09 17.37 -12.02
N LYS A 338 -13.51 16.24 -11.62
CA LYS A 338 -12.95 15.26 -12.56
C LYS A 338 -14.01 14.67 -13.50
N ALA A 339 -15.20 14.35 -13.00
CA ALA A 339 -16.30 13.87 -13.83
C ALA A 339 -16.72 14.90 -14.90
N HIS A 340 -16.64 16.20 -14.59
CA HIS A 340 -16.83 17.28 -15.56
C HIS A 340 -15.65 17.40 -16.55
N GLU A 341 -14.40 17.29 -16.09
CA GLU A 341 -13.20 17.30 -16.94
C GLU A 341 -13.21 16.14 -17.95
N ASP A 342 -13.50 14.93 -17.48
CA ASP A 342 -13.51 13.70 -18.28
C ASP A 342 -14.75 13.61 -19.19
N GLY A 343 -15.80 14.39 -18.90
CA GLY A 343 -17.06 14.32 -19.63
C GLY A 343 -17.84 13.03 -19.36
N LEU A 344 -17.97 12.63 -18.08
CA LEU A 344 -18.54 11.34 -17.67
C LEU A 344 -19.94 11.06 -18.26
N ILE A 345 -20.82 12.07 -18.28
CA ILE A 345 -22.18 11.97 -18.86
C ILE A 345 -22.49 13.04 -19.93
N GLN A 346 -21.59 14.01 -20.08
CA GLN A 346 -21.73 15.17 -20.96
C GLN A 346 -20.39 15.43 -21.63
N LYS A 347 -20.32 16.33 -22.61
CA LYS A 347 -19.02 16.72 -23.15
C LYS A 347 -18.15 17.33 -22.02
N PRO A 348 -16.81 17.15 -22.09
CA PRO A 348 -15.88 17.80 -21.19
C PRO A 348 -16.19 19.27 -20.97
N GLN A 349 -16.23 19.68 -19.71
CA GLN A 349 -16.63 20.99 -19.21
C GLN A 349 -15.53 21.50 -18.28
N LEU A 350 -14.48 22.07 -18.86
CA LEU A 350 -13.23 22.38 -18.16
C LEU A 350 -13.38 23.55 -17.19
N GLU A 351 -14.21 24.54 -17.54
CA GLU A 351 -14.55 25.67 -16.69
C GLU A 351 -15.34 25.21 -15.45
N GLU A 352 -16.38 24.39 -15.64
CA GLU A 352 -17.14 23.82 -14.53
C GLU A 352 -16.28 22.89 -13.67
N ALA A 353 -15.38 22.12 -14.28
CA ALA A 353 -14.41 21.31 -13.54
C ALA A 353 -13.54 22.18 -12.63
N ALA A 354 -12.99 23.28 -13.16
CA ALA A 354 -12.20 24.24 -12.39
C ALA A 354 -13.00 24.88 -11.24
N GLU A 355 -14.29 25.21 -11.43
CA GLU A 355 -15.13 25.70 -10.35
C GLU A 355 -15.30 24.68 -9.21
N TRP A 356 -15.45 23.40 -9.54
CA TRP A 356 -15.54 22.33 -8.53
C TRP A 356 -14.20 22.06 -7.85
N PHE A 357 -13.09 22.11 -8.58
CA PHE A 357 -11.76 22.04 -7.98
C PHE A 357 -11.52 23.21 -7.02
N GLU A 358 -11.92 24.43 -7.38
CA GLU A 358 -11.77 25.59 -6.48
C GLU A 358 -12.64 25.46 -5.22
N LYS A 359 -13.86 24.91 -5.32
CA LYS A 359 -14.68 24.58 -4.14
C LYS A 359 -13.99 23.53 -3.26
N SER A 360 -13.47 22.48 -3.89
CA SER A 360 -12.75 21.39 -3.24
C SER A 360 -11.52 21.90 -2.47
N ARG A 361 -10.70 22.73 -3.13
CA ARG A 361 -9.52 23.39 -2.55
C ARG A 361 -9.91 24.24 -1.34
N ARG A 362 -10.92 25.10 -1.48
CA ARG A 362 -11.42 25.95 -0.39
C ARG A 362 -11.95 25.13 0.79
N ASN A 363 -12.55 23.99 0.51
CA ASN A 363 -13.07 23.10 1.55
C ASN A 363 -11.99 22.18 2.16
N GLY A 364 -10.73 22.32 1.73
CA GLY A 364 -9.58 21.67 2.37
C GLY A 364 -9.14 20.36 1.71
N GLU A 365 -9.40 20.16 0.41
CA GLU A 365 -8.79 19.07 -0.38
C GLU A 365 -7.66 19.63 -1.24
N ILE A 366 -6.42 19.36 -0.84
CA ILE A 366 -5.22 19.93 -1.45
C ILE A 366 -4.95 19.35 -2.84
N ASP A 367 -5.38 18.12 -3.11
CA ASP A 367 -5.26 17.48 -4.43
C ASP A 367 -5.89 18.33 -5.54
N ALA A 368 -6.86 19.19 -5.19
CA ALA A 368 -7.47 20.13 -6.12
C ALA A 368 -6.49 21.19 -6.66
N CYS A 369 -5.45 21.56 -5.92
CA CYS A 369 -4.41 22.49 -6.36
C CYS A 369 -3.70 21.99 -7.61
N PHE A 370 -3.38 20.69 -7.67
CA PHE A 370 -2.77 20.09 -8.84
C PHE A 370 -3.66 20.24 -10.09
N TYR A 371 -4.95 19.90 -9.97
CA TYR A 371 -5.88 19.98 -11.11
C TYR A 371 -6.13 21.43 -11.57
N LEU A 372 -6.26 22.38 -10.62
CA LEU A 372 -6.33 23.80 -10.94
C LEU A 372 -5.05 24.30 -11.62
N GLY A 373 -3.89 23.86 -11.16
CA GLY A 373 -2.60 24.22 -11.76
C GLY A 373 -2.49 23.74 -13.20
N LEU A 374 -2.90 22.49 -13.48
CA LEU A 374 -2.97 21.98 -14.84
C LEU A 374 -3.95 22.79 -15.72
N TRP A 375 -5.08 23.21 -15.16
CA TRP A 375 -6.05 24.03 -15.89
C TRP A 375 -5.50 25.42 -16.23
N GLU A 376 -4.82 26.10 -15.29
CA GLU A 376 -4.14 27.37 -15.55
C GLU A 376 -3.05 27.22 -16.63
N GLN A 377 -2.29 26.12 -16.58
CA GLN A 377 -1.29 25.80 -17.60
C GLN A 377 -1.92 25.61 -18.98
N LYS A 378 -3.03 24.85 -19.08
CA LYS A 378 -3.78 24.65 -20.36
C LYS A 378 -4.25 25.97 -20.96
N ARG A 379 -4.54 26.98 -20.12
CA ARG A 379 -4.99 28.32 -20.55
C ARG A 379 -3.84 29.32 -20.73
N GLY A 380 -2.59 28.89 -20.57
CA GLY A 380 -1.39 29.71 -20.78
C GLY A 380 -0.98 30.58 -19.59
N ASN A 381 -1.61 30.43 -18.43
CA ASN A 381 -1.24 31.14 -17.21
C ASN A 381 -0.25 30.32 -16.37
N LEU A 382 0.98 30.20 -16.86
CA LEU A 382 2.01 29.37 -16.23
C LEU A 382 2.38 29.88 -14.82
N SER A 383 2.49 31.20 -14.63
CA SER A 383 2.69 31.81 -13.31
C SER A 383 1.57 31.48 -12.30
N GLY A 384 0.31 31.39 -12.74
CA GLY A 384 -0.80 30.93 -11.91
C GLY A 384 -0.69 29.45 -11.57
N ALA A 385 -0.34 28.62 -12.54
CA ALA A 385 -0.11 27.20 -12.35
C ALA A 385 1.01 26.93 -11.33
N MET A 386 2.14 27.63 -11.44
CA MET A 386 3.28 27.48 -10.53
C MET A 386 2.92 27.83 -9.09
N ARG A 387 2.10 28.87 -8.85
CA ARG A 387 1.60 29.19 -7.51
C ARG A 387 0.71 28.08 -6.93
N LEU A 388 -0.15 27.49 -7.74
CA LEU A 388 -1.02 26.38 -7.31
C LEU A 388 -0.22 25.12 -7.04
N PHE A 389 0.79 24.81 -7.86
CA PHE A 389 1.70 23.70 -7.60
C PHE A 389 2.55 23.93 -6.35
N GLU A 390 3.00 25.16 -6.11
CA GLU A 390 3.71 25.53 -4.88
C GLU A 390 2.83 25.36 -3.64
N GLU A 391 1.57 25.81 -3.68
CA GLU A 391 0.59 25.59 -2.62
C GLU A 391 0.39 24.10 -2.37
N GLY A 392 0.07 23.32 -3.40
CA GLY A 392 -0.12 21.87 -3.29
C GLY A 392 1.11 21.16 -2.74
N ALA A 393 2.31 21.50 -3.23
CA ALA A 393 3.56 20.91 -2.80
C ALA A 393 3.89 21.23 -1.33
N HIS A 394 3.62 22.46 -0.88
CA HIS A 394 3.80 22.86 0.51
C HIS A 394 2.95 22.01 1.47
N PHE A 395 1.74 21.67 1.02
CA PHE A 395 0.78 20.85 1.73
C PHE A 395 0.87 19.35 1.38
N GLY A 396 1.95 18.89 0.77
CA GLY A 396 2.19 17.45 0.66
C GLY A 396 1.60 16.74 -0.57
N ASP A 397 0.98 17.45 -1.53
CA ASP A 397 0.54 16.84 -2.80
C ASP A 397 1.76 16.44 -3.64
N SER A 398 1.96 15.13 -3.80
CA SER A 398 3.11 14.56 -4.51
C SER A 398 3.13 14.89 -6.01
N LYS A 399 1.97 15.03 -6.65
CA LYS A 399 1.86 15.41 -8.07
C LYS A 399 2.21 16.88 -8.25
N ALA A 400 1.75 17.74 -7.35
CA ALA A 400 2.10 19.15 -7.31
C ALA A 400 3.61 19.36 -7.05
N MET A 401 4.21 18.59 -6.13
CA MET A 401 5.67 18.59 -5.93
C MET A 401 6.42 18.26 -7.23
N GLY A 402 5.96 17.23 -7.96
CA GLY A 402 6.56 16.84 -9.25
C GLY A 402 6.47 17.93 -10.31
N GLN A 403 5.32 18.61 -10.42
CA GLN A 403 5.14 19.73 -11.36
C GLN A 403 5.97 20.95 -10.97
N LEU A 404 6.03 21.28 -9.68
CA LEU A 404 6.85 22.37 -9.15
C LEU A 404 8.34 22.12 -9.43
N ALA A 405 8.80 20.89 -9.18
CA ALA A 405 10.18 20.48 -9.46
C ALA A 405 10.51 20.56 -10.95
N ALA A 406 9.59 20.12 -11.83
CA ALA A 406 9.76 20.25 -13.27
C ALA A 406 9.82 21.73 -13.71
N GLY A 407 8.98 22.59 -13.14
CA GLY A 407 9.00 24.04 -13.39
C GLY A 407 10.35 24.67 -13.08
N TYR A 408 10.93 24.36 -11.92
CA TYR A 408 12.29 24.81 -11.55
C TYR A 408 13.38 24.18 -12.44
N ARG A 409 13.24 22.92 -12.84
CA ARG A 409 14.22 22.24 -13.72
C ARG A 409 14.27 22.88 -15.10
N ASP A 410 13.11 23.22 -15.65
CA ASP A 410 12.95 23.67 -17.03
C ASP A 410 12.98 25.20 -17.16
N GLY A 411 12.76 25.92 -16.06
CA GLY A 411 12.68 27.39 -16.05
C GLY A 411 11.37 27.92 -16.64
N SER A 412 10.26 27.20 -16.43
CA SER A 412 8.94 27.56 -16.96
C SER A 412 8.28 28.61 -16.08
N ASP A 413 8.38 29.89 -16.46
CA ASP A 413 7.89 31.08 -15.73
C ASP A 413 8.54 31.37 -14.36
N VAL A 414 9.35 30.45 -13.84
CA VAL A 414 10.27 30.67 -12.72
C VAL A 414 11.72 30.55 -13.20
N PRO A 415 12.69 31.25 -12.58
CA PRO A 415 14.10 31.05 -12.91
C PRO A 415 14.49 29.58 -12.74
N LYS A 416 15.24 29.06 -13.70
CA LYS A 416 15.75 27.69 -13.63
C LYS A 416 16.64 27.51 -12.40
N ASP A 417 16.31 26.55 -11.56
CA ASP A 417 17.02 26.20 -10.34
C ASP A 417 17.04 24.67 -10.15
N LEU A 418 18.16 24.04 -10.48
CA LEU A 418 18.31 22.59 -10.40
C LEU A 418 18.41 22.09 -8.96
N ASP A 419 18.85 22.92 -8.01
CA ASP A 419 19.00 22.52 -6.62
C ASP A 419 17.64 22.52 -5.91
N LEU A 420 16.78 23.51 -6.18
CA LEU A 420 15.38 23.49 -5.76
C LEU A 420 14.60 22.37 -6.44
N ALA A 421 14.79 22.15 -7.74
CA ALA A 421 14.18 21.02 -8.44
C ALA A 421 14.58 19.69 -7.81
N THR A 422 15.86 19.51 -7.46
CA THR A 422 16.35 18.30 -6.79
C THR A 422 15.65 18.09 -5.45
N GLN A 423 15.54 19.14 -4.62
CA GLN A 423 14.91 19.04 -3.31
C GLN A 423 13.43 18.63 -3.40
N TRP A 424 12.69 19.20 -4.36
CA TRP A 424 11.29 18.86 -4.55
C TRP A 424 11.08 17.47 -5.16
N PHE A 425 11.89 17.06 -6.14
CA PHE A 425 11.85 15.70 -6.66
C PHE A 425 12.18 14.68 -5.57
N GLU A 426 13.15 14.96 -4.71
CA GLU A 426 13.50 14.07 -3.60
C GLU A 426 12.33 13.89 -2.63
N ARG A 427 11.62 14.96 -2.28
CA ARG A 427 10.42 14.87 -1.43
C ARG A 427 9.31 14.06 -2.10
N ALA A 428 9.10 14.26 -3.40
CA ALA A 428 8.10 13.52 -4.18
C ALA A 428 8.49 12.04 -4.39
N ALA A 429 9.77 11.69 -4.26
CA ALA A 429 10.28 10.34 -4.49
C ALA A 429 9.82 9.32 -3.43
N ASP A 430 9.29 9.76 -2.29
CA ASP A 430 8.64 8.85 -1.35
C ASP A 430 7.25 8.41 -1.83
N PHE A 431 6.61 9.18 -2.71
CA PHE A 431 5.23 8.99 -3.15
C PHE A 431 5.09 8.51 -4.59
N THR A 432 6.08 8.73 -5.46
CA THR A 432 5.96 8.40 -6.89
C THR A 432 7.26 7.84 -7.48
N VAL A 433 7.11 6.86 -8.37
CA VAL A 433 8.23 6.23 -9.08
C VAL A 433 8.90 7.21 -10.03
N GLU A 434 8.12 8.08 -10.68
CA GLU A 434 8.62 9.11 -11.58
C GLU A 434 9.56 10.06 -10.84
N ALA A 435 9.19 10.50 -9.63
CA ALA A 435 10.04 11.38 -8.84
C ALA A 435 11.31 10.69 -8.33
N MET A 436 11.27 9.39 -8.05
CA MET A 436 12.49 8.61 -7.77
C MET A 436 13.45 8.67 -8.97
N TYR A 437 12.94 8.42 -10.18
CA TYR A 437 13.77 8.47 -11.39
C TYR A 437 14.29 9.87 -11.69
N GLN A 438 13.45 10.90 -11.53
CA GLN A 438 13.88 12.30 -11.66
C GLN A 438 14.95 12.66 -10.62
N SER A 439 14.81 12.21 -9.37
CA SER A 439 15.82 12.39 -8.33
C SER A 439 17.15 11.74 -8.71
N TYR A 440 17.12 10.52 -9.26
CA TYR A 440 18.31 9.89 -9.82
C TYR A 440 18.98 10.77 -10.90
N LEU A 441 18.19 11.29 -11.85
CA LEU A 441 18.73 12.15 -12.91
C LEU A 441 19.32 13.45 -12.35
N MET A 442 18.68 14.05 -11.35
CA MET A 442 19.15 15.29 -10.72
C MET A 442 20.43 15.08 -9.92
N TYR A 443 20.52 14.00 -9.14
CA TYR A 443 21.73 13.68 -8.36
C TYR A 443 22.90 13.19 -9.23
N SER A 444 22.62 12.64 -10.41
CA SER A 444 23.65 12.25 -11.38
C SER A 444 24.30 13.44 -12.09
N GLN A 445 23.67 14.62 -12.05
CA GLN A 445 24.16 15.83 -12.71
C GLN A 445 24.95 16.69 -11.74
N GLU A 446 26.07 17.24 -12.23
CA GLU A 446 26.72 18.36 -11.56
C GLU A 446 26.02 19.67 -11.92
N THR A 447 25.84 20.54 -10.92
CA THR A 447 25.32 21.89 -11.08
C THR A 447 26.43 22.90 -10.78
N SER A 448 26.18 24.18 -11.06
CA SER A 448 27.12 25.25 -10.71
C SER A 448 27.30 25.41 -9.20
N GLN A 449 26.36 24.94 -8.38
CA GLN A 449 26.36 25.09 -6.93
C GLN A 449 26.69 23.78 -6.21
N ARG A 450 26.54 22.62 -6.86
CA ARG A 450 26.68 21.31 -6.23
C ARG A 450 27.29 20.27 -7.18
N PRO A 451 28.32 19.50 -6.75
CA PRO A 451 28.81 18.37 -7.53
C PRO A 451 27.76 17.25 -7.64
N ALA A 452 27.92 16.36 -8.62
CA ALA A 452 27.13 15.14 -8.71
C ALA A 452 27.30 14.27 -7.44
N ASN A 453 26.22 13.61 -7.01
CA ASN A 453 26.23 12.70 -5.87
C ASN A 453 25.83 11.29 -6.32
N HIS A 454 26.84 10.50 -6.69
CA HIS A 454 26.63 9.15 -7.21
C HIS A 454 25.99 8.19 -6.20
N SER A 455 26.27 8.34 -4.90
CA SER A 455 25.67 7.49 -3.86
C SER A 455 24.16 7.73 -3.73
N ARG A 456 23.73 9.01 -3.68
CA ARG A 456 22.31 9.38 -3.69
C ARG A 456 21.64 8.97 -5.00
N ALA A 457 22.31 9.18 -6.14
CA ALA A 457 21.79 8.76 -7.43
C ALA A 457 21.55 7.24 -7.48
N ALA A 458 22.52 6.44 -7.03
CA ALA A 458 22.39 4.98 -6.99
C ALA A 458 21.22 4.52 -6.10
N LEU A 459 21.02 5.17 -4.95
CA LEU A 459 19.89 4.89 -4.06
C LEU A 459 18.55 5.11 -4.77
N PHE A 460 18.33 6.28 -5.39
CA PHE A 460 17.09 6.56 -6.10
C PHE A 460 16.90 5.70 -7.35
N LEU A 461 17.99 5.34 -8.03
CA LEU A 461 17.95 4.41 -9.16
C LEU A 461 17.47 3.02 -8.72
N GLU A 462 18.03 2.50 -7.62
CA GLU A 462 17.64 1.22 -7.05
C GLU A 462 16.17 1.25 -6.61
N ARG A 463 15.76 2.28 -5.86
CA ARG A 463 14.37 2.46 -5.43
C ARG A 463 13.41 2.45 -6.64
N ALA A 464 13.67 3.27 -7.65
CA ALA A 464 12.85 3.29 -8.87
C ALA A 464 12.85 1.94 -9.60
N ALA A 465 14.00 1.25 -9.65
CA ALA A 465 14.10 -0.07 -10.26
C ALA A 465 13.24 -1.10 -9.51
N ARG A 466 13.29 -1.12 -8.16
CA ARG A 466 12.47 -2.01 -7.33
C ARG A 466 10.98 -1.79 -7.57
N MET A 467 10.58 -0.54 -7.83
CA MET A 467 9.22 -0.15 -8.17
C MET A 467 8.80 -0.47 -9.62
N GLY A 468 9.61 -1.22 -10.37
CA GLY A 468 9.27 -1.65 -11.73
C GLY A 468 9.54 -0.60 -12.82
N HIS A 469 10.23 0.51 -12.53
CA HIS A 469 10.61 1.46 -13.58
C HIS A 469 11.63 0.82 -14.54
N GLU A 470 11.18 0.49 -15.76
CA GLU A 470 11.94 -0.30 -16.74
C GLU A 470 13.34 0.27 -17.02
N GLU A 471 13.43 1.59 -17.23
CA GLU A 471 14.71 2.22 -17.52
C GLU A 471 15.64 2.18 -16.29
N SER A 472 15.11 2.31 -15.08
CA SER A 472 15.90 2.21 -13.85
C SER A 472 16.40 0.79 -13.64
N MET A 473 15.53 -0.21 -13.82
CA MET A 473 15.92 -1.63 -13.75
C MET A 473 17.06 -1.93 -14.73
N ARG A 474 16.94 -1.49 -15.98
CA ARG A 474 17.99 -1.70 -16.98
C ARG A 474 19.31 -1.05 -16.58
N LYS A 475 19.28 0.22 -16.15
CA LYS A 475 20.48 0.96 -15.71
C LYS A 475 21.10 0.35 -14.44
N PHE A 476 20.30 -0.21 -13.55
CA PHE A 476 20.77 -0.86 -12.33
C PHE A 476 21.40 -2.24 -12.62
N VAL A 477 20.78 -3.04 -13.50
CA VAL A 477 21.23 -4.40 -13.83
C VAL A 477 22.45 -4.42 -14.76
N GLU A 478 22.56 -3.48 -15.68
CA GLU A 478 23.61 -3.47 -16.70
C GLU A 478 25.05 -3.51 -16.13
N PRO A 479 25.41 -2.71 -15.10
CA PRO A 479 26.72 -2.81 -14.45
C PRO A 479 26.96 -4.17 -13.78
N LEU A 480 25.94 -4.74 -13.11
CA LEU A 480 26.04 -6.05 -12.44
C LEU A 480 26.29 -7.18 -13.45
N ALA A 481 25.57 -7.15 -14.57
CA ALA A 481 25.75 -8.11 -15.65
C ALA A 481 27.13 -8.00 -16.31
N LYS A 482 27.63 -6.77 -16.54
CA LYS A 482 29.00 -6.54 -17.05
C LYS A 482 30.07 -7.06 -16.08
N ALA A 483 29.84 -6.88 -14.78
CA ALA A 483 30.70 -7.41 -13.72
C ALA A 483 30.52 -8.92 -13.46
N LYS A 484 29.63 -9.60 -14.21
CA LYS A 484 29.30 -11.03 -14.04
C LYS A 484 28.81 -11.39 -12.62
N ARG A 485 28.17 -10.45 -11.92
CA ARG A 485 27.56 -10.64 -10.60
C ARG A 485 26.18 -11.31 -10.77
N TRP A 486 26.17 -12.52 -11.31
CA TRP A 486 24.93 -13.16 -11.81
C TRP A 486 23.92 -13.48 -10.71
N GLU A 487 24.39 -13.84 -9.51
CA GLU A 487 23.51 -14.08 -8.35
C GLU A 487 22.67 -12.84 -8.02
N GLU A 488 23.24 -11.65 -8.17
CA GLU A 488 22.52 -10.39 -7.96
C GLU A 488 21.64 -10.02 -9.14
N VAL A 489 22.00 -10.39 -10.36
CA VAL A 489 21.21 -10.12 -11.58
C VAL A 489 19.92 -10.94 -11.62
N VAL A 490 19.97 -12.17 -11.10
CA VAL A 490 18.89 -13.16 -11.19
C VAL A 490 17.55 -12.65 -10.65
N PRO A 491 17.46 -12.09 -9.42
CA PRO A 491 16.20 -11.55 -8.91
C PRO A 491 15.61 -10.46 -9.82
N TRP A 492 16.45 -9.61 -10.41
CA TRP A 492 16.01 -8.55 -11.31
C TRP A 492 15.49 -9.07 -12.66
N LEU A 493 16.03 -10.19 -13.17
CA LEU A 493 15.51 -10.83 -14.37
C LEU A 493 14.07 -11.31 -14.18
N LEU A 494 13.74 -11.80 -12.98
CA LEU A 494 12.39 -12.23 -12.66
C LEU A 494 11.44 -11.04 -12.50
N ARG A 495 11.89 -9.94 -11.89
CA ARG A 495 11.11 -8.70 -11.73
C ARG A 495 10.77 -8.01 -13.05
N MET A 496 11.66 -8.10 -14.04
CA MET A 496 11.40 -7.51 -15.36
C MET A 496 10.25 -8.19 -16.12
N GLU A 497 9.85 -9.41 -15.71
CA GLU A 497 8.71 -10.19 -16.25
C GLU A 497 8.63 -10.26 -17.79
N SER A 498 9.75 -10.04 -18.47
CA SER A 498 9.82 -9.98 -19.92
C SER A 498 10.29 -11.32 -20.49
N LYS A 499 9.90 -11.59 -21.75
CA LYS A 499 10.38 -12.75 -22.51
C LYS A 499 11.92 -12.81 -22.56
N ALA A 500 12.55 -11.66 -22.75
CA ALA A 500 14.00 -11.54 -22.82
C ALA A 500 14.67 -11.88 -21.48
N SER A 501 14.12 -11.39 -20.37
CA SER A 501 14.67 -11.64 -19.03
C SER A 501 14.48 -13.09 -18.60
N LEU A 502 13.34 -13.72 -18.88
CA LEU A 502 13.12 -15.14 -18.59
C LEU A 502 14.01 -16.05 -19.45
N SER A 503 14.20 -15.72 -20.73
CA SER A 503 15.17 -16.43 -21.58
C SER A 503 16.58 -16.31 -21.01
N GLN A 504 16.98 -15.12 -20.55
CA GLN A 504 18.28 -14.91 -19.90
C GLN A 504 18.40 -15.69 -18.60
N PHE A 505 17.34 -15.75 -17.78
CA PHE A 505 17.31 -16.54 -16.55
C PHE A 505 17.58 -18.03 -16.82
N VAL A 506 16.88 -18.62 -17.80
CA VAL A 506 17.07 -20.04 -18.18
C VAL A 506 18.50 -20.28 -18.72
N LYS A 507 19.07 -19.34 -19.47
CA LYS A 507 20.47 -19.42 -19.94
C LYS A 507 21.46 -19.43 -18.78
N LEU A 508 21.30 -18.53 -17.80
CA LEU A 508 22.15 -18.50 -16.61
C LEU A 508 22.06 -19.79 -15.81
N ARG A 509 20.84 -20.33 -15.67
CA ARG A 509 20.61 -21.61 -15.01
C ARG A 509 21.33 -22.76 -15.73
N LYS A 510 21.21 -22.85 -17.06
CA LYS A 510 21.95 -23.83 -17.89
C LYS A 510 23.47 -23.67 -17.80
N ALA A 511 23.95 -22.45 -17.57
CA ALA A 511 25.37 -22.16 -17.36
C ALA A 511 25.86 -22.53 -15.94
N GLY A 512 25.03 -23.13 -15.09
CA GLY A 512 25.39 -23.57 -13.75
C GLY A 512 25.35 -22.48 -12.69
N ILE A 513 24.78 -21.31 -12.97
CA ILE A 513 24.56 -20.29 -11.95
C ILE A 513 23.48 -20.78 -10.98
N ALA A 514 23.79 -20.78 -9.69
CA ALA A 514 22.88 -21.19 -8.64
C ALA A 514 21.67 -20.25 -8.56
N MET A 515 20.49 -20.84 -8.39
CA MET A 515 19.22 -20.11 -8.26
C MET A 515 18.54 -20.54 -6.96
N SER A 516 17.91 -19.60 -6.26
CA SER A 516 17.11 -19.95 -5.08
C SER A 516 15.88 -20.78 -5.49
N ALA A 517 15.36 -21.58 -4.57
CA ALA A 517 14.12 -22.33 -4.78
C ALA A 517 12.94 -21.41 -5.15
N PHE A 518 12.88 -20.22 -4.53
CA PHE A 518 11.89 -19.19 -4.83
C PHE A 518 12.05 -18.64 -6.24
N SER A 519 13.27 -18.30 -6.67
CA SER A 519 13.55 -17.82 -8.02
C SER A 519 13.15 -18.85 -9.08
N MET A 520 13.42 -20.14 -8.81
CA MET A 520 13.00 -21.24 -9.69
C MET A 520 11.48 -21.37 -9.77
N PHE A 521 10.78 -21.33 -8.63
CA PHE A 521 9.32 -21.38 -8.56
C PHE A 521 8.67 -20.21 -9.29
N ARG A 522 9.15 -18.98 -9.06
CA ARG A 522 8.62 -17.78 -9.73
C ARG A 522 8.88 -17.80 -11.23
N ALA A 523 10.06 -18.24 -11.67
CA ALA A 523 10.35 -18.41 -13.10
C ALA A 523 9.39 -19.42 -13.76
N GLU A 524 9.10 -20.53 -13.09
CA GLU A 524 8.14 -21.52 -13.56
C GLU A 524 6.72 -20.95 -13.66
N GLN A 525 6.24 -20.21 -12.65
CA GLN A 525 4.94 -19.54 -12.70
C GLN A 525 4.83 -18.58 -13.88
N LEU A 526 5.80 -17.67 -14.03
CA LEU A 526 5.81 -16.68 -15.11
C LEU A 526 5.84 -17.33 -16.50
N LEU A 527 6.61 -18.42 -16.66
CA LEU A 527 6.64 -19.17 -17.92
C LEU A 527 5.30 -19.87 -18.20
N ARG A 528 4.59 -20.37 -17.18
CA ARG A 528 3.25 -20.94 -17.34
C ARG A 528 2.23 -19.87 -17.75
N GLU A 529 2.24 -18.73 -17.07
CA GLU A 529 1.39 -17.58 -17.41
C GLU A 529 1.61 -17.12 -18.86
N LEU A 530 2.87 -17.00 -19.28
CA LEU A 530 3.21 -16.65 -20.67
C LEU A 530 2.80 -17.75 -21.67
N SER A 531 2.92 -19.02 -21.29
CA SER A 531 2.44 -20.14 -22.11
C SER A 531 0.93 -20.06 -22.32
N ASP A 532 0.17 -19.76 -21.27
CA ASP A 532 -1.28 -19.58 -21.34
C ASP A 532 -1.68 -18.37 -22.20
N GLN A 533 -0.84 -17.34 -22.23
CA GLN A 533 -0.95 -16.18 -23.13
C GLN A 533 -0.48 -16.48 -24.58
N GLY A 534 -0.09 -17.73 -24.89
CA GLY A 534 0.29 -18.16 -26.23
C GLY A 534 1.73 -17.80 -26.63
N TYR A 535 2.62 -17.54 -25.67
CA TYR A 535 4.04 -17.32 -25.97
C TYR A 535 4.70 -18.64 -26.42
N GLN A 536 5.06 -18.70 -27.71
CA GLN A 536 5.53 -19.92 -28.38
C GLN A 536 6.77 -20.56 -27.73
N ASP A 537 7.69 -19.76 -27.18
CA ASP A 537 8.91 -20.30 -26.57
C ASP A 537 8.73 -20.68 -25.09
N ALA A 538 7.61 -20.31 -24.46
CA ALA A 538 7.40 -20.48 -23.03
C ALA A 538 7.45 -21.97 -22.63
N GLN A 539 6.84 -22.84 -23.44
CA GLN A 539 6.85 -24.29 -23.20
C GLN A 539 8.27 -24.86 -23.30
N GLN A 540 9.07 -24.38 -24.25
CA GLN A 540 10.46 -24.82 -24.40
C GLN A 540 11.33 -24.30 -23.24
N LEU A 541 11.15 -23.05 -22.82
CA LEU A 541 11.86 -22.49 -21.66
C LEU A 541 11.47 -23.21 -20.36
N LEU A 542 10.20 -23.58 -20.20
CA LEU A 542 9.72 -24.36 -19.07
C LEU A 542 10.32 -25.79 -19.08
N PHE A 543 10.34 -26.44 -20.24
CA PHE A 543 11.02 -27.73 -20.41
C PHE A 543 12.51 -27.62 -20.05
N ASP A 544 13.19 -26.62 -20.58
CA ASP A 544 14.60 -26.35 -20.31
C ASP A 544 14.90 -26.12 -18.82
N LEU A 545 14.03 -25.37 -18.14
CA LEU A 545 14.12 -25.06 -16.71
C LEU A 545 13.94 -26.32 -15.86
N THR A 546 13.05 -27.23 -16.26
CA THR A 546 12.75 -28.48 -15.54
C THR A 546 13.75 -29.61 -15.82
N GLN A 547 14.35 -29.67 -17.02
CA GLN A 547 15.41 -30.65 -17.33
C GLN A 547 16.66 -30.45 -16.47
N THR A 548 17.02 -29.22 -16.11
CA THR A 548 18.15 -28.95 -15.21
C THR A 548 17.91 -29.49 -13.80
N LYS A 549 16.64 -29.57 -13.35
CA LYS A 549 16.25 -30.17 -12.07
C LYS A 549 16.40 -31.70 -12.09
N GLN A 550 16.13 -32.33 -13.24
CA GLN A 550 16.33 -33.77 -13.42
C GLN A 550 17.81 -34.15 -13.48
N SER A 551 18.66 -33.34 -14.12
CA SER A 551 20.11 -33.59 -14.15
C SER A 551 20.73 -33.48 -12.76
N GLU A 552 20.35 -32.49 -11.94
CA GLU A 552 20.85 -32.38 -10.55
C GLU A 552 20.35 -33.51 -9.64
N LEU A 553 19.10 -33.96 -9.80
CA LEU A 553 18.62 -35.15 -9.10
C LEU A 553 19.36 -36.42 -9.54
N SER A 554 19.79 -36.48 -10.81
CA SER A 554 20.61 -37.57 -11.32
C SER A 554 22.08 -37.48 -10.89
N ASP A 555 22.61 -36.27 -10.67
CA ASP A 555 23.96 -36.02 -10.17
C ASP A 555 24.05 -36.29 -8.65
N ILE A 556 23.02 -35.93 -7.88
CA ILE A 556 22.86 -36.35 -6.47
C ILE A 556 22.67 -37.87 -6.39
N ALA A 557 21.95 -38.49 -7.32
CA ALA A 557 21.85 -39.94 -7.40
C ALA A 557 23.19 -40.61 -7.75
N HIS A 558 24.03 -39.97 -8.57
CA HIS A 558 25.40 -40.40 -8.85
C HIS A 558 26.34 -40.20 -7.65
N ASP A 559 26.19 -39.13 -6.86
CA ASP A 559 26.97 -38.91 -5.63
C ASP A 559 26.57 -39.90 -4.51
N VAL A 560 25.29 -40.25 -4.41
CA VAL A 560 24.81 -41.34 -3.53
C VAL A 560 25.28 -42.72 -4.03
N GLN A 561 25.47 -42.90 -5.35
CA GLN A 561 26.15 -44.08 -5.91
C GLN A 561 27.67 -44.07 -5.66
N GLY A 562 28.30 -42.90 -5.62
CA GLY A 562 29.70 -42.72 -5.18
C GLY A 562 29.91 -43.07 -3.70
N LEU A 563 28.94 -42.73 -2.84
CA LEU A 563 28.93 -43.12 -1.43
C LEU A 563 28.60 -44.61 -1.20
N LYS A 564 27.92 -45.27 -2.14
CA LYS A 564 27.76 -46.74 -2.15
C LYS A 564 29.05 -47.49 -2.46
N TRP A 565 30.03 -46.87 -3.12
CA TRP A 565 31.34 -47.47 -3.39
C TRP A 565 32.33 -47.40 -2.22
N MET A 566 32.05 -46.61 -1.17
CA MET A 566 32.88 -46.51 0.03
C MET A 566 32.37 -47.30 1.25
N GLY A 567 31.43 -48.23 1.06
CA GLY A 567 31.19 -49.30 2.04
C GLY A 567 30.56 -48.88 3.38
N ALA A 568 29.74 -47.82 3.43
CA ALA A 568 28.95 -47.51 4.62
C ALA A 568 27.54 -48.12 4.54
N LYS A 569 27.12 -48.85 5.60
CA LYS A 569 25.87 -49.62 5.68
C LYS A 569 24.62 -48.74 5.48
N ALA A 570 23.76 -49.15 4.55
CA ALA A 570 22.46 -48.57 4.28
C ALA A 570 21.49 -48.73 5.46
N THR A 571 21.22 -47.65 6.20
CA THR A 571 20.04 -47.57 7.09
C THR A 571 19.26 -46.24 7.03
N THR A 572 19.59 -45.31 6.12
CA THR A 572 18.91 -43.99 6.10
C THR A 572 18.60 -43.46 4.69
N VAL A 573 18.12 -44.30 3.77
CA VAL A 573 17.72 -43.85 2.41
C VAL A 573 16.29 -44.28 2.04
N GLY A 574 15.57 -44.99 2.92
CA GLY A 574 14.21 -45.49 2.65
C GLY A 574 13.07 -44.47 2.81
N ALA A 575 13.33 -43.26 3.32
CA ALA A 575 12.26 -42.33 3.71
C ALA A 575 12.00 -41.16 2.73
N LEU A 576 12.77 -41.04 1.64
CA LEU A 576 12.65 -39.91 0.69
C LEU A 576 12.04 -40.28 -0.68
N TYR A 577 11.66 -41.54 -0.91
CA TYR A 577 11.15 -42.02 -2.20
C TYR A 577 9.64 -42.38 -2.24
N ALA A 578 8.83 -41.87 -1.30
CA ALA A 578 7.41 -42.21 -1.21
C ALA A 578 6.40 -41.10 -1.58
N SER A 579 6.81 -40.00 -2.23
CA SER A 579 5.86 -38.94 -2.65
C SER A 579 5.95 -38.48 -4.11
N ALA A 580 6.73 -39.16 -4.97
CA ALA A 580 6.91 -38.78 -6.37
C ALA A 580 6.54 -39.88 -7.36
N ALA A 581 5.35 -40.48 -7.21
CA ALA A 581 4.84 -41.46 -8.17
C ALA A 581 3.31 -41.44 -8.31
N THR A 582 2.76 -40.34 -8.83
CA THR A 582 1.45 -40.35 -9.51
C THR A 582 1.41 -39.25 -10.58
N LEU A 583 1.98 -39.54 -11.74
CA LEU A 583 1.62 -38.90 -13.01
C LEU A 583 1.04 -39.99 -13.93
N PRO A 584 -0.14 -39.81 -14.54
CA PRO A 584 -0.66 -40.78 -15.50
C PRO A 584 0.12 -40.70 -16.82
N GLN A 585 0.54 -41.87 -17.31
CA GLN A 585 1.19 -42.02 -18.61
C GLN A 585 0.23 -41.68 -19.76
N ALA A 586 0.77 -41.00 -20.78
CA ALA A 586 0.11 -40.68 -22.03
C ALA A 586 -0.33 -41.94 -22.80
N ALA A 587 -1.56 -41.91 -23.34
CA ALA A 587 -2.05 -42.87 -24.32
C ALA A 587 -1.93 -42.28 -25.75
N SER A 588 -1.47 -43.12 -26.68
CA SER A 588 -1.25 -42.85 -28.12
C SER A 588 -2.53 -42.53 -28.91
N PRO A 589 -2.45 -42.01 -30.15
CA PRO A 589 -3.44 -41.11 -30.73
C PRO A 589 -4.63 -41.82 -31.39
N VAL A 590 -5.84 -41.27 -31.19
CA VAL A 590 -7.06 -41.67 -31.91
C VAL A 590 -7.35 -40.67 -33.03
N GLN A 591 -7.70 -41.21 -34.20
CA GLN A 591 -7.94 -40.48 -35.45
C GLN A 591 -9.08 -39.45 -35.37
N VAL A 592 -8.85 -38.33 -36.05
CA VAL A 592 -9.75 -37.19 -36.23
C VAL A 592 -10.99 -37.59 -37.03
N GLN A 593 -12.19 -37.43 -36.45
CA GLN A 593 -13.44 -37.27 -37.22
C GLN A 593 -13.89 -35.80 -37.17
N LYS A 594 -14.25 -35.26 -38.34
CA LYS A 594 -14.72 -33.89 -38.57
C LYS A 594 -16.01 -33.60 -37.78
N PRO A 595 -16.19 -32.39 -37.19
CA PRO A 595 -17.45 -32.03 -36.56
C PRO A 595 -18.49 -31.50 -37.56
N ILE A 596 -19.74 -31.94 -37.36
CA ILE A 596 -20.97 -31.43 -37.97
C ILE A 596 -21.48 -30.25 -37.09
N PRO A 597 -21.96 -29.13 -37.64
CA PRO A 597 -22.33 -27.94 -36.86
C PRO A 597 -23.84 -27.88 -36.54
N MET A 598 -24.22 -27.39 -35.35
CA MET A 598 -25.53 -26.78 -34.99
C MET A 598 -25.42 -26.06 -33.61
N PRO A 599 -26.31 -25.12 -33.24
CA PRO A 599 -26.29 -23.71 -33.61
C PRO A 599 -26.11 -22.76 -32.39
N VAL A 600 -25.57 -21.57 -32.62
CA VAL A 600 -25.40 -20.51 -31.60
C VAL A 600 -26.59 -19.55 -31.68
N ALA A 601 -27.25 -19.29 -30.54
CA ALA A 601 -28.26 -18.25 -30.41
C ALA A 601 -27.60 -16.92 -29.94
N GLY A 602 -27.62 -15.94 -30.85
CA GLY A 602 -27.95 -14.53 -30.56
C GLY A 602 -26.97 -13.68 -29.74
N ALA A 603 -25.94 -13.13 -30.39
CA ALA A 603 -25.34 -11.85 -29.99
C ALA A 603 -25.47 -10.86 -31.16
N VAL A 604 -26.17 -9.75 -30.91
CA VAL A 604 -26.40 -8.66 -31.85
C VAL A 604 -25.10 -7.87 -32.01
N GLN A 605 -24.55 -7.87 -33.23
CA GLN A 605 -23.36 -7.10 -33.59
C GLN A 605 -23.82 -5.82 -34.33
N MET A 606 -23.68 -4.65 -33.69
CA MET A 606 -23.81 -3.37 -34.40
C MET A 606 -22.50 -3.07 -35.14
N SER A 607 -22.61 -3.01 -36.47
CA SER A 607 -21.53 -2.61 -37.39
C SER A 607 -21.34 -1.10 -37.34
N ILE A 608 -20.13 -0.64 -37.03
CA ILE A 608 -19.70 0.75 -37.29
C ILE A 608 -18.84 0.71 -38.56
N GLN A 609 -19.37 1.28 -39.64
CA GLN A 609 -18.64 1.55 -40.86
C GLN A 609 -17.71 2.77 -40.68
N PRO A 610 -16.53 2.79 -41.32
CA PRO A 610 -15.68 3.98 -41.33
C PRO A 610 -16.32 5.09 -42.18
N VAL A 611 -16.62 6.22 -41.53
CA VAL A 611 -17.09 7.44 -42.19
C VAL A 611 -15.96 8.04 -43.01
N GLN A 612 -16.18 8.12 -44.33
CA GLN A 612 -15.36 8.86 -45.28
C GLN A 612 -15.49 10.37 -45.03
N ILE A 613 -14.35 11.06 -44.86
CA ILE A 613 -14.28 12.53 -44.93
C ILE A 613 -14.10 12.92 -46.40
N PRO A 614 -14.96 13.77 -46.99
CA PRO A 614 -14.82 14.19 -48.38
C PRO A 614 -13.82 15.34 -48.53
N THR A 615 -12.69 15.09 -49.19
CA THR A 615 -11.84 16.14 -49.77
C THR A 615 -12.41 16.61 -51.10
N ARG A 616 -12.86 17.87 -51.17
CA ARG A 616 -13.06 18.59 -52.44
C ARG A 616 -11.80 19.34 -52.84
N LEU A 617 -11.45 19.13 -54.10
CA LEU A 617 -10.38 19.75 -54.88
C LEU A 617 -10.49 21.27 -54.96
N SER A 618 -9.35 21.96 -54.88
CA SER A 618 -9.04 23.08 -55.77
C SER A 618 -7.59 22.98 -56.24
N GLN A 619 -7.44 23.11 -57.55
CA GLN A 619 -6.26 22.87 -58.37
C GLN A 619 -5.16 23.92 -58.11
N HIS A 620 -3.89 23.50 -58.14
CA HIS A 620 -2.89 23.96 -59.11
C HIS A 620 -1.59 23.19 -58.89
N GLY A 621 -1.18 22.43 -59.91
CA GLY A 621 0.04 21.64 -59.88
C GLY A 621 1.25 22.42 -60.37
N GLN A 622 2.44 22.01 -59.93
CA GLN A 622 3.61 21.92 -60.79
C GLN A 622 4.60 20.86 -60.28
N ARG A 623 5.32 20.31 -61.25
CA ARG A 623 5.99 19.00 -61.32
C ARG A 623 7.29 18.91 -60.50
N VAL A 624 7.50 17.77 -59.82
CA VAL A 624 8.47 16.68 -60.08
C VAL A 624 9.95 17.06 -60.13
N GLY A 625 10.73 16.44 -59.23
CA GLY A 625 12.18 16.24 -59.36
C GLY A 625 12.71 15.26 -58.32
N VAL A 626 12.90 14.01 -58.71
CA VAL A 626 13.49 12.91 -57.91
C VAL A 626 15.02 13.03 -57.95
N THR A 627 15.73 12.85 -56.82
CA THR A 627 17.00 12.09 -56.78
C THR A 627 17.41 11.68 -55.35
N LYS A 628 18.02 10.50 -55.27
CA LYS A 628 18.42 9.72 -54.08
C LYS A 628 19.76 10.18 -53.47
N VAL A 629 19.85 10.21 -52.11
CA VAL A 629 20.88 9.61 -51.19
C VAL A 629 22.36 10.07 -51.33
N PRO A 630 23.29 10.13 -50.32
CA PRO A 630 23.34 9.53 -48.95
C PRO A 630 23.84 10.42 -47.77
N MET A 631 23.88 9.78 -46.58
CA MET A 631 24.59 10.10 -45.33
C MET A 631 25.98 10.77 -45.46
N GLY A 632 26.29 11.66 -44.50
CA GLY A 632 27.65 12.15 -44.24
C GLY A 632 27.76 13.04 -42.99
N ARG A 633 28.79 12.78 -42.19
CA ARG A 633 29.12 13.33 -40.85
C ARG A 633 29.34 14.84 -40.75
N ALA A 634 29.08 15.35 -39.54
CA ALA A 634 29.79 16.35 -38.74
C ALA A 634 30.62 17.45 -39.43
N MET A 635 30.36 18.72 -39.06
CA MET A 635 31.39 19.65 -38.59
C MET A 635 30.78 20.92 -37.95
N SER A 636 31.50 21.40 -36.95
CA SER A 636 31.36 22.66 -36.21
C SER A 636 31.59 23.90 -37.07
N THR A 637 30.98 25.03 -36.69
CA THR A 637 31.59 26.37 -36.48
C THR A 637 30.44 27.35 -36.18
N SER A 638 30.36 27.96 -35.01
CA SER A 638 30.95 29.26 -34.65
C SER A 638 30.40 30.45 -35.43
N ALA A 639 29.70 31.33 -34.71
CA ALA A 639 30.02 32.76 -34.55
C ALA A 639 28.87 33.76 -34.74
N LEU A 640 28.88 34.74 -33.84
CA LEU A 640 28.41 36.13 -33.96
C LEU A 640 26.88 36.37 -33.89
N HIS A 641 26.45 36.96 -32.77
CA HIS A 641 26.31 38.42 -32.71
C HIS A 641 26.56 38.95 -31.30
N ALA A 642 27.18 40.12 -31.25
CA ALA A 642 27.72 40.79 -30.08
C ALA A 642 26.74 41.81 -29.48
N GLN A 643 26.85 41.92 -28.15
CA GLN A 643 26.81 43.12 -27.30
C GLN A 643 25.90 44.30 -27.68
N VAL A 644 25.04 44.67 -26.73
CA VAL A 644 25.09 46.02 -26.14
C VAL A 644 25.10 45.88 -24.60
N VAL A 645 26.12 46.48 -23.99
CA VAL A 645 26.32 46.63 -22.55
C VAL A 645 25.97 48.05 -22.16
N THR A 646 25.25 48.24 -21.05
CA THR A 646 25.41 49.40 -20.17
C THR A 646 25.36 48.96 -18.71
N ARG A 647 26.50 49.08 -18.00
CA ARG A 647 26.65 49.08 -16.53
C ARG A 647 26.24 50.47 -15.98
N PHE A 648 25.69 50.65 -14.78
CA PHE A 648 26.25 50.57 -13.40
C PHE A 648 25.15 51.11 -12.43
N PRO A 649 25.33 51.23 -11.08
CA PRO A 649 25.67 50.27 -10.03
C PRO A 649 24.66 50.23 -8.85
N GLY A 650 24.72 49.16 -8.04
CA GLY A 650 24.68 49.21 -6.57
C GLY A 650 23.45 49.75 -5.83
N ALA A 651 22.62 48.86 -5.29
CA ALA A 651 21.98 49.03 -3.99
C ALA A 651 21.68 47.66 -3.37
N ALA A 652 22.23 47.41 -2.17
CA ALA A 652 21.78 46.34 -1.31
C ALA A 652 20.38 46.71 -0.78
N ALA A 653 19.44 45.76 -0.82
CA ALA A 653 18.15 45.87 -0.13
C ALA A 653 17.74 44.50 0.42
N ALA A 654 17.20 44.56 1.63
CA ALA A 654 16.91 43.50 2.60
C ALA A 654 15.93 42.40 2.13
N PRO A 655 15.84 41.26 2.86
CA PRO A 655 14.81 40.25 2.62
C PRO A 655 13.40 40.84 2.74
N ILE A 656 12.55 40.43 1.80
CA ILE A 656 11.12 40.78 1.75
C ILE A 656 10.42 40.11 2.95
N PRO A 657 9.75 40.88 3.83
CA PRO A 657 8.92 40.29 4.88
C PRO A 657 7.63 39.74 4.26
N VAL A 658 7.40 38.44 4.44
CA VAL A 658 6.12 37.78 4.14
C VAL A 658 5.08 38.32 5.14
N PRO A 659 3.94 38.88 4.71
CA PRO A 659 2.91 39.30 5.64
C PRO A 659 2.20 38.06 6.21
N ALA A 660 2.28 37.91 7.53
CA ALA A 660 1.32 37.12 8.28
C ALA A 660 -0.06 37.79 8.15
N CYS A 661 -0.91 37.26 7.26
CA CYS A 661 -2.32 37.61 7.21
C CYS A 661 -3.14 36.42 7.72
N ALA A 662 -3.51 36.57 8.99
CA ALA A 662 -4.57 35.84 9.65
C ALA A 662 -5.88 35.92 8.84
N TRP A 663 -6.59 34.79 8.74
CA TRP A 663 -8.02 34.79 8.49
C TRP A 663 -8.71 33.93 9.53
N LYS A 664 -9.64 34.60 10.23
CA LYS A 664 -10.65 34.06 11.14
C LYS A 664 -11.73 33.31 10.39
#